data_AF-A0A165ZFS4-F1
#
_entry.id   AF-A0A165ZFS4-F1
#
_cell.length_a   1.000
_cell.length_b   1.000
_cell.length_c   1.000
_cell.angle_alpha   90.00
_cell.angle_beta   90.00
_cell.angle_gamma   90.00
#
_symmetry.space_group_name_H-M   'P 1'
#
loop_
_entity.id
_entity.type
_entity.pdbx_description
1 polymer ?
#
loop_
_entity_poly.entity_id
_entity_poly.type
_entity_poly.pdbx_seq_one_letter_code
_entity_poly.pdbx_strand_id
1 'polypeptide(L)'
;MLELKKILLVPSAYNKRALDDIKAYISIYKYKFEINVLINELDSVIIKKDGYNLVKNKTSYGAYLKYTSDYVIDAGSLNYNFKKSSKTKWVSIWHGVPYKKMFIDFDEKSLSGGIRYGKAYDMMISTSPYYTETFLRNSMLYSGEIRELGSAKIDKLFASEEEILKIKDSLGIPLDKKIILYAPTYREEGKVSLPFDPIKLIESLPNPDEFILIVKLHYLSWLDQNSFNYKIVDCTNYSEISDLMLISDMLISDYSSLILDYSIINKPIILFQHDKKEYFENRGTYFDFKDFLPKKQIVQREKELYELMGTELESDNFKMREFFYPYENGNSTEKIVKSLDFDNSPRRFKEIIFLVNELNQIGGVHSFITNMAKYYKDKYNSKIFVIAIKEFSNDKNFIKVFESEYVDFTLSSQSAPNTCKIILRNTNGYIITMQFSAQLHFQKFLEDKNSILMFHGDVKDVIDKNMYTWHLESLNNYKLHNYKKLIVLSKKQEDLLKPHLNTDIQKKLTSINNSIELDYTPLKQTSKPNFAYIGRLSKDKNLMALIDIGKEIKKQNLDFKINIYGTGELLDKIKKEIKYNDLENILFLRGYEEDKEKIFENNRALILVSKTEGFPLVILETYSYGRSVILFNSFTSVSDAVEDNKTGFFVKPYIYSEFIEKMKKINEIKQENIEKQLEKFDNEKIFKEWNNLFSQIENEDGIKSKDNIITSKAKKTNLKAKDKTAKIYLKKRRRTINYLSKKLPKFTKKLKSSIYKIQGKKPLVSVIIPCYNSTAFIKDAIGSVLRQKLKDIEIIVVDDGSKNTVKDIVSGFNSFKIKYYYKKHSGPGLTRNYGIKKAAGKYLFFLDSDDKITKNSLNALVKFAEEKKLNVVSGITERHNIETNDKDLWFPAIYNKKYVDNIKSRLNLYKDVLTTNKLYRKDYLLENNILFKNGLYEDKLFTTKIYAKTKRIGILDQIVYIWNVRGDYSSISTSCNIENFKERLNSIDMVWDYLPEYRKPYTFDFFVNHDMIIYVRSFKFFTEKEKKEIFELIKEFCNKYGKYLYPKLANKTNLHLIHCVMEDNYESFLKIGNIISNNWHEDSPQTSMN
;
A
#
# COMPACT_ATOMS: atom_id res chain seq x y z
N MET A 1 16.05 10.80 -29.98
CA MET A 1 16.47 9.42 -29.65
C MET A 1 15.23 8.56 -29.55
N LEU A 2 15.20 7.39 -30.20
CA LEU A 2 14.17 6.37 -29.97
C LEU A 2 14.75 5.34 -28.99
N GLU A 3 14.21 5.26 -27.78
CA GLU A 3 14.60 4.26 -26.78
C GLU A 3 13.54 3.16 -26.73
N LEU A 4 13.96 1.90 -26.88
CA LEU A 4 13.05 0.76 -26.73
C LEU A 4 12.66 0.62 -25.26
N LYS A 5 11.41 0.20 -25.01
CA LYS A 5 10.99 -0.16 -23.66
C LYS A 5 11.78 -1.37 -23.15
N LYS A 6 11.95 -1.45 -21.83
CA LYS A 6 12.82 -2.43 -21.18
C LYS A 6 12.03 -3.65 -20.72
N ILE A 7 12.44 -4.84 -21.17
CA ILE A 7 12.00 -6.13 -20.64
C ILE A 7 13.12 -6.71 -19.79
N LEU A 8 12.80 -7.05 -18.53
CA LEU A 8 13.68 -7.80 -17.65
C LEU A 8 13.28 -9.28 -17.67
N LEU A 9 14.19 -10.14 -18.07
CA LEU A 9 14.02 -11.59 -17.96
C LEU A 9 14.79 -12.11 -16.75
N VAL A 10 14.11 -12.88 -15.91
CA VAL A 10 14.68 -13.44 -14.68
C VAL A 10 14.60 -14.97 -14.77
N PRO A 11 15.70 -15.67 -15.08
CA PRO A 11 15.74 -17.13 -15.13
C PRO A 11 15.63 -17.72 -13.72
N SER A 12 15.26 -19.01 -13.63
CA SER A 12 15.18 -19.72 -12.36
C SER A 12 16.55 -19.73 -11.66
N ALA A 13 16.55 -19.49 -10.34
CA ALA A 13 17.75 -19.31 -9.50
C ALA A 13 18.78 -18.25 -9.97
N TYR A 14 18.44 -17.38 -10.95
CA TYR A 14 19.39 -16.49 -11.63
C TYR A 14 20.59 -17.23 -12.25
N ASN A 15 20.41 -18.51 -12.60
CA ASN A 15 21.46 -19.36 -13.10
C ASN A 15 21.48 -19.34 -14.64
N LYS A 16 22.67 -19.29 -15.22
CA LYS A 16 22.90 -19.42 -16.68
C LYS A 16 22.38 -20.76 -17.24
N ARG A 17 22.31 -21.81 -16.41
CA ARG A 17 21.82 -23.15 -16.76
C ARG A 17 20.29 -23.28 -16.76
N ALA A 18 19.55 -22.27 -16.32
CA ALA A 18 18.08 -22.24 -16.32
C ALA A 18 17.53 -21.19 -17.31
N LEU A 19 18.29 -20.90 -18.37
CA LEU A 19 17.87 -19.98 -19.42
C LEU A 19 16.73 -20.54 -20.28
N ASP A 20 16.52 -21.87 -20.29
CA ASP A 20 15.50 -22.53 -21.12
C ASP A 20 14.10 -22.03 -20.85
N ASP A 21 13.80 -21.67 -19.59
CA ASP A 21 12.51 -21.12 -19.20
C ASP A 21 12.22 -19.79 -19.91
N ILE A 22 13.26 -19.00 -20.24
CA ILE A 22 13.11 -17.62 -20.72
C ILE A 22 13.70 -17.32 -22.11
N LYS A 23 14.52 -18.22 -22.68
CA LYS A 23 15.19 -18.02 -23.98
C LYS A 23 14.22 -17.74 -25.12
N ALA A 24 13.10 -18.46 -25.16
CA ALA A 24 12.11 -18.32 -26.22
C ALA A 24 11.50 -16.90 -26.29
N TYR A 25 11.48 -16.15 -25.18
CA TYR A 25 11.04 -14.76 -25.19
C TYR A 25 12.06 -13.82 -25.85
N ILE A 26 13.36 -14.15 -25.77
CA ILE A 26 14.41 -13.35 -26.40
C ILE A 26 14.23 -13.34 -27.91
N SER A 27 14.02 -14.49 -28.53
CA SER A 27 13.86 -14.61 -29.98
C SER A 27 12.67 -13.82 -30.52
N ILE A 28 11.56 -13.77 -29.77
CA ILE A 28 10.34 -13.05 -30.16
C ILE A 28 10.44 -11.54 -29.90
N TYR A 29 11.14 -11.12 -28.84
CA TYR A 29 11.18 -9.71 -28.41
C TYR A 29 12.44 -8.93 -28.83
N LYS A 30 13.51 -9.57 -29.32
CA LYS A 30 14.84 -8.94 -29.54
C LYS A 30 14.88 -7.69 -30.44
N TYR A 31 13.82 -7.43 -31.21
CA TYR A 31 13.69 -6.25 -32.06
C TYR A 31 12.54 -5.32 -31.66
N LYS A 32 11.81 -5.66 -30.59
CA LYS A 32 10.67 -4.91 -30.07
C LYS A 32 10.99 -4.19 -28.76
N PHE A 33 11.96 -4.71 -28.00
CA PHE A 33 12.29 -4.24 -26.67
C PHE A 33 13.80 -4.26 -26.42
N GLU A 34 14.26 -3.46 -25.47
CA GLU A 34 15.57 -3.64 -24.85
C GLU A 34 15.47 -4.77 -23.82
N ILE A 35 16.07 -5.92 -24.14
CA ILE A 35 15.99 -7.12 -23.28
C ILE A 35 17.21 -7.16 -22.36
N ASN A 36 16.95 -7.29 -21.06
CA ASN A 36 17.97 -7.48 -20.04
C ASN A 36 17.71 -8.78 -19.27
N VAL A 37 18.72 -9.64 -19.15
CA VAL A 37 18.62 -10.94 -18.48
C VAL A 37 19.48 -10.94 -17.21
N LEU A 38 18.89 -11.21 -16.05
CA LEU A 38 19.61 -11.19 -14.77
C LEU A 38 20.27 -12.53 -14.43
N ILE A 39 21.59 -12.52 -14.22
CA ILE A 39 22.41 -13.71 -13.92
C ILE A 39 23.30 -13.46 -12.70
N ASN A 40 23.46 -14.43 -11.78
CA ASN A 40 24.32 -14.27 -10.59
C ASN A 40 25.81 -14.18 -10.94
N GLU A 41 26.29 -15.11 -11.76
CA GLU A 41 27.71 -15.28 -12.08
C GLU A 41 28.01 -14.70 -13.46
N LEU A 42 28.57 -13.49 -13.47
CA LEU A 42 29.09 -12.82 -14.66
C LEU A 42 30.39 -12.09 -14.31
N ASP A 43 31.31 -12.04 -15.28
CA ASP A 43 32.62 -11.41 -15.11
C ASP A 43 32.54 -9.88 -15.10
N SER A 44 31.53 -9.31 -15.78
CA SER A 44 31.24 -7.88 -15.81
C SER A 44 29.81 -7.56 -15.34
N VAL A 45 29.52 -6.28 -15.06
CA VAL A 45 28.17 -5.83 -14.67
C VAL A 45 27.18 -6.04 -15.82
N ILE A 46 27.62 -5.82 -17.06
CA ILE A 46 26.82 -5.97 -18.28
C ILE A 46 27.69 -6.63 -19.36
N ILE A 47 27.15 -7.65 -20.03
CA ILE A 47 27.70 -8.24 -21.25
C ILE A 47 26.65 -8.06 -22.35
N LYS A 48 26.98 -7.31 -23.40
CA LYS A 48 26.10 -7.14 -24.57
C LYS A 48 26.14 -8.40 -25.44
N LYS A 49 24.98 -8.87 -25.88
CA LYS A 49 24.80 -9.96 -26.84
C LYS A 49 23.94 -9.47 -28.00
N ASP A 50 23.86 -10.25 -29.07
CA ASP A 50 22.99 -9.92 -30.19
C ASP A 50 21.51 -9.95 -29.75
N GLY A 51 20.87 -8.77 -29.73
CA GLY A 51 19.46 -8.60 -29.38
C GLY A 51 19.11 -8.60 -27.88
N TYR A 52 20.06 -8.74 -26.95
CA TYR A 52 19.82 -8.68 -25.51
C TYR A 52 21.10 -8.42 -24.69
N ASN A 53 20.94 -8.06 -23.41
CA ASN A 53 22.02 -7.85 -22.46
C ASN A 53 21.98 -8.90 -21.35
N LEU A 54 23.14 -9.45 -20.98
CA LEU A 54 23.30 -10.19 -19.72
C LEU A 54 23.73 -9.20 -18.64
N VAL A 55 23.05 -9.21 -17.50
CA VAL A 55 23.26 -8.26 -16.40
C VAL A 55 23.51 -8.99 -15.10
N LYS A 56 24.56 -8.59 -14.38
CA LYS A 56 24.97 -9.23 -13.13
C LYS A 56 23.99 -8.89 -12.02
N ASN A 57 23.34 -9.90 -11.45
CA ASN A 57 22.49 -9.78 -10.28
C ASN A 57 23.31 -9.34 -9.06
N LYS A 58 22.63 -8.82 -8.03
CA LYS A 58 23.27 -8.27 -6.81
C LYS A 58 24.20 -7.07 -7.04
N THR A 59 24.17 -6.45 -8.22
CA THR A 59 24.80 -5.15 -8.50
C THR A 59 23.79 -4.01 -8.39
N SER A 60 24.25 -2.76 -8.27
CA SER A 60 23.37 -1.59 -8.28
C SER A 60 22.58 -1.48 -9.59
N TYR A 61 23.21 -1.82 -10.72
CA TYR A 61 22.56 -1.76 -12.02
C TYR A 61 21.50 -2.87 -12.19
N GLY A 62 21.81 -4.10 -11.77
CA GLY A 62 20.82 -5.18 -11.74
C GLY A 62 19.63 -4.87 -10.82
N ALA A 63 19.86 -4.15 -9.71
CA ALA A 63 18.77 -3.65 -8.87
C ALA A 63 17.99 -2.51 -9.52
N TYR A 64 18.64 -1.58 -10.22
CA TYR A 64 18.00 -0.51 -10.99
C TYR A 64 16.97 -1.08 -11.97
N LEU A 65 17.36 -2.08 -12.78
CA LEU A 65 16.46 -2.70 -13.75
C LEU A 65 15.20 -3.32 -13.12
N LYS A 66 15.28 -3.84 -11.89
CA LYS A 66 14.10 -4.37 -11.18
C LYS A 66 13.07 -3.29 -10.85
N TYR A 67 13.49 -2.03 -10.75
CA TYR A 67 12.61 -0.88 -10.48
C TYR A 67 12.21 -0.10 -11.74
N THR A 68 13.06 -0.12 -12.77
CA THR A 68 12.89 0.74 -13.95
C THR A 68 12.50 0.00 -15.22
N SER A 69 12.46 -1.33 -15.22
CA SER A 69 11.93 -2.08 -16.36
C SER A 69 10.42 -1.87 -16.51
N ASP A 70 9.96 -1.90 -17.75
CA ASP A 70 8.54 -1.73 -18.09
C ASP A 70 7.79 -3.05 -17.90
N TYR A 71 8.45 -4.13 -18.28
CA TYR A 71 7.94 -5.48 -18.14
C TYR A 71 8.97 -6.40 -17.48
N VAL A 72 8.51 -7.36 -16.70
CA VAL A 72 9.35 -8.40 -16.11
C VAL A 72 8.72 -9.77 -16.39
N ILE A 73 9.51 -10.70 -16.91
CA ILE A 73 9.15 -12.13 -17.05
C ILE A 73 10.07 -12.92 -16.13
N ASP A 74 9.49 -13.60 -15.15
CA ASP A 74 10.22 -14.28 -14.07
C ASP A 74 9.87 -15.77 -13.96
N ALA A 75 10.89 -16.62 -14.08
CA ALA A 75 10.79 -18.07 -13.93
C ALA A 75 10.83 -18.55 -12.46
N GLY A 76 10.60 -17.64 -11.50
CA GLY A 76 10.29 -17.98 -10.11
C GLY A 76 11.35 -17.63 -9.08
N SER A 77 12.20 -16.66 -9.38
CA SER A 77 13.43 -16.38 -8.61
C SER A 77 13.30 -15.21 -7.64
N LEU A 78 12.09 -14.69 -7.42
CA LEU A 78 11.92 -13.38 -6.81
C LEU A 78 12.43 -13.32 -5.37
N ASN A 79 13.24 -12.29 -5.11
CA ASN A 79 13.86 -12.02 -3.82
C ASN A 79 13.01 -10.99 -3.03
N TYR A 80 12.81 -11.23 -1.74
CA TYR A 80 11.65 -10.78 -0.95
C TYR A 80 11.56 -9.27 -0.62
N ASN A 81 12.49 -8.44 -1.09
CA ASN A 81 12.68 -7.05 -0.65
C ASN A 81 12.32 -5.98 -1.70
N PHE A 82 11.75 -6.36 -2.86
CA PHE A 82 11.48 -5.41 -3.95
C PHE A 82 10.07 -4.82 -3.87
N LYS A 83 9.96 -3.50 -3.73
CA LYS A 83 8.71 -2.76 -3.95
C LYS A 83 8.61 -2.45 -5.45
N LYS A 84 7.71 -3.16 -6.12
CA LYS A 84 7.40 -2.97 -7.54
C LYS A 84 6.76 -1.60 -7.80
N SER A 85 7.04 -0.99 -8.95
CA SER A 85 6.26 0.18 -9.42
C SER A 85 4.81 -0.20 -9.69
N SER A 86 3.87 0.71 -9.43
CA SER A 86 2.44 0.51 -9.74
C SER A 86 2.16 0.29 -11.23
N LYS A 87 3.11 0.62 -12.12
CA LYS A 87 2.94 0.51 -13.58
C LYS A 87 3.84 -0.52 -14.28
N THR A 88 4.83 -1.10 -13.60
CA THR A 88 5.60 -2.21 -14.18
C THR A 88 4.69 -3.42 -14.28
N LYS A 89 4.64 -4.13 -15.41
CA LYS A 89 3.88 -5.39 -15.51
C LYS A 89 4.81 -6.58 -15.28
N TRP A 90 4.54 -7.37 -14.23
CA TRP A 90 5.39 -8.48 -13.78
C TRP A 90 4.65 -9.79 -13.91
N VAL A 91 5.14 -10.64 -14.81
CA VAL A 91 4.58 -11.94 -15.15
C VAL A 91 5.49 -13.03 -14.60
N SER A 92 4.92 -14.00 -13.88
CA SER A 92 5.62 -15.23 -13.55
C SER A 92 5.27 -16.34 -14.52
N ILE A 93 6.29 -17.04 -15.00
CA ILE A 93 6.13 -18.26 -15.82
C ILE A 93 6.51 -19.53 -15.05
N TRP A 94 7.13 -19.35 -13.87
CA TRP A 94 7.70 -20.42 -13.06
C TRP A 94 8.61 -21.36 -13.89
N HIS A 95 8.89 -22.56 -13.39
CA HIS A 95 9.84 -23.49 -13.99
C HIS A 95 9.34 -24.94 -14.03
N GLY A 96 8.02 -25.15 -14.09
CA GLY A 96 7.40 -26.45 -14.32
C GLY A 96 6.34 -26.89 -13.29
N VAL A 97 5.73 -28.05 -13.56
CA VAL A 97 4.69 -28.66 -12.73
C VAL A 97 5.33 -29.36 -11.52
N PRO A 98 4.89 -29.06 -10.28
CA PRO A 98 5.47 -29.64 -9.09
C PRO A 98 4.98 -31.07 -8.90
N TYR A 99 5.93 -31.98 -8.73
CA TYR A 99 5.64 -33.33 -8.26
C TYR A 99 5.55 -33.39 -6.73
N LYS A 100 6.48 -32.70 -6.06
CA LYS A 100 6.61 -32.65 -4.60
C LYS A 100 5.74 -31.55 -4.02
N LYS A 101 5.20 -31.76 -2.81
CA LYS A 101 4.50 -30.71 -2.07
C LYS A 101 5.43 -29.53 -1.82
N MET A 102 4.94 -28.33 -2.06
CA MET A 102 5.68 -27.07 -1.92
C MET A 102 4.85 -26.07 -1.10
N PHE A 103 5.50 -24.99 -0.68
CA PHE A 103 4.88 -23.89 0.07
C PHE A 103 4.00 -24.38 1.22
N ILE A 104 2.73 -23.97 1.28
CA ILE A 104 1.86 -24.27 2.43
C ILE A 104 1.49 -25.75 2.51
N ASP A 105 1.53 -26.47 1.39
CA ASP A 105 1.26 -27.91 1.37
C ASP A 105 2.45 -28.71 1.92
N PHE A 106 3.63 -28.11 1.91
CA PHE A 106 4.82 -28.67 2.53
C PHE A 106 4.95 -28.25 4.00
N ASP A 107 4.91 -26.94 4.27
CA ASP A 107 5.04 -26.38 5.62
C ASP A 107 4.26 -25.06 5.73
N GLU A 108 3.35 -24.97 6.70
CA GLU A 108 2.58 -23.75 7.00
C GLU A 108 3.48 -22.53 7.28
N LYS A 109 4.73 -22.71 7.72
CA LYS A 109 5.72 -21.62 7.87
C LYS A 109 5.99 -20.90 6.54
N SER A 110 5.76 -21.57 5.41
CA SER A 110 5.91 -21.03 4.06
C SER A 110 4.76 -20.10 3.65
N LEU A 111 3.71 -19.96 4.48
CA LEU A 111 2.56 -19.07 4.23
C LEU A 111 2.99 -17.64 3.95
N SER A 112 4.01 -17.16 4.67
CA SER A 112 4.54 -15.81 4.46
C SER A 112 5.19 -15.65 3.09
N GLY A 113 5.78 -16.72 2.53
CA GLY A 113 6.33 -16.76 1.17
C GLY A 113 5.23 -16.77 0.12
N GLY A 114 4.27 -17.69 0.22
CA GLY A 114 3.14 -17.80 -0.72
C GLY A 114 2.35 -16.50 -0.87
N ILE A 115 1.99 -15.85 0.26
CA ILE A 115 1.31 -14.54 0.25
C ILE A 115 2.15 -13.46 -0.46
N ARG A 116 3.49 -13.52 -0.36
CA ARG A 116 4.37 -12.51 -0.97
C ARG A 116 4.48 -12.70 -2.48
N TYR A 117 4.60 -13.92 -2.98
CA TYR A 117 4.52 -14.19 -4.42
C TYR A 117 3.18 -13.73 -5.00
N GLY A 118 2.09 -13.95 -4.25
CA GLY A 118 0.76 -13.41 -4.54
C GLY A 118 0.67 -11.88 -4.65
N LYS A 119 1.61 -11.14 -4.06
CA LYS A 119 1.68 -9.67 -4.15
C LYS A 119 2.72 -9.16 -5.16
N ALA A 120 3.64 -10.01 -5.59
CA ALA A 120 4.75 -9.62 -6.47
C ALA A 120 4.34 -9.65 -7.94
N TYR A 121 3.59 -10.66 -8.35
CA TYR A 121 3.21 -10.92 -9.74
C TYR A 121 1.83 -10.37 -10.06
N ASP A 122 1.70 -9.60 -11.14
CA ASP A 122 0.36 -9.22 -11.65
C ASP A 122 -0.35 -10.41 -12.29
N MET A 123 0.45 -11.32 -12.84
CA MET A 123 -0.04 -12.45 -13.61
C MET A 123 0.88 -13.65 -13.49
N MET A 124 0.31 -14.85 -13.54
CA MET A 124 1.06 -16.09 -13.69
C MET A 124 0.58 -16.89 -14.90
N ILE A 125 1.53 -17.52 -15.58
CA ILE A 125 1.25 -18.48 -16.65
C ILE A 125 1.14 -19.87 -16.06
N SER A 126 0.14 -20.62 -16.51
CA SER A 126 -0.14 -21.98 -16.08
C SER A 126 -0.11 -22.95 -17.26
N THR A 127 0.41 -24.16 -17.01
CA THR A 127 0.52 -25.23 -18.01
C THR A 127 -0.74 -26.09 -18.11
N SER A 128 -1.58 -26.14 -17.07
CA SER A 128 -2.78 -26.98 -17.01
C SER A 128 -3.76 -26.53 -15.93
N PRO A 129 -5.04 -26.95 -15.99
CA PRO A 129 -5.99 -26.77 -14.88
C PRO A 129 -5.49 -27.41 -13.58
N TYR A 130 -4.79 -28.56 -13.68
CA TYR A 130 -4.19 -29.20 -12.53
C TYR A 130 -3.12 -28.31 -11.88
N TYR A 131 -2.22 -27.72 -12.67
CA TYR A 131 -1.18 -26.83 -12.15
C TYR A 131 -1.78 -25.56 -11.53
N THR A 132 -2.82 -24.99 -12.16
CA THR A 132 -3.59 -23.86 -11.64
C THR A 132 -4.15 -24.16 -10.26
N GLU A 133 -4.95 -25.23 -10.13
CA GLU A 133 -5.70 -25.51 -8.91
C GLU A 133 -4.78 -26.04 -7.81
N THR A 134 -3.96 -27.05 -8.10
CA THR A 134 -3.14 -27.71 -7.09
C THR A 134 -2.01 -26.82 -6.60
N PHE A 135 -1.27 -26.18 -7.51
CA PHE A 135 -0.08 -25.42 -7.13
C PHE A 135 -0.36 -23.93 -6.99
N LEU A 136 -0.81 -23.25 -8.05
CA LEU A 136 -0.89 -21.78 -8.03
C LEU A 136 -1.95 -21.29 -7.03
N ARG A 137 -3.16 -21.86 -7.06
CA ARG A 137 -4.27 -21.45 -6.19
C ARG A 137 -4.13 -22.00 -4.76
N ASN A 138 -3.85 -23.29 -4.61
CA ASN A 138 -3.81 -23.93 -3.29
C ASN A 138 -2.44 -23.81 -2.63
N SER A 139 -1.38 -24.40 -3.19
CA SER A 139 -0.03 -24.37 -2.59
C SER A 139 0.54 -22.96 -2.43
N MET A 140 0.52 -22.15 -3.48
CA MET A 140 1.14 -20.83 -3.52
C MET A 140 0.20 -19.71 -3.04
N LEU A 141 -1.10 -19.98 -2.92
CA LEU A 141 -2.15 -19.00 -2.57
C LEU A 141 -2.19 -17.78 -3.49
N TYR A 142 -1.89 -17.98 -4.77
CA TYR A 142 -1.93 -16.91 -5.75
C TYR A 142 -3.39 -16.51 -6.03
N SER A 143 -3.71 -15.25 -5.75
CA SER A 143 -5.06 -14.70 -5.91
C SER A 143 -5.22 -13.78 -7.13
N GLY A 144 -4.12 -13.52 -7.85
CA GLY A 144 -4.13 -12.69 -9.05
C GLY A 144 -4.58 -13.43 -10.32
N GLU A 145 -4.26 -12.82 -11.46
CA GLU A 145 -4.62 -13.32 -12.79
C GLU A 145 -3.78 -14.54 -13.18
N ILE A 146 -4.42 -15.65 -13.53
CA ILE A 146 -3.75 -16.85 -14.05
C ILE A 146 -4.19 -17.05 -15.49
N ARG A 147 -3.24 -17.32 -16.38
CA ARG A 147 -3.51 -17.65 -17.77
C ARG A 147 -2.96 -19.02 -18.11
N GLU A 148 -3.88 -19.93 -18.40
CA GLU A 148 -3.59 -21.30 -18.82
C GLU A 148 -3.23 -21.32 -20.31
N LEU A 149 -1.94 -21.30 -20.62
CA LEU A 149 -1.42 -21.10 -21.98
C LEU A 149 -0.32 -22.10 -22.36
N GLY A 150 0.09 -23.00 -21.46
CA GLY A 150 1.24 -23.88 -21.64
C GLY A 150 2.54 -23.27 -21.09
N SER A 151 3.67 -23.84 -21.48
CA SER A 151 5.01 -23.49 -21.03
C SER A 151 5.93 -23.23 -22.21
N ALA A 152 6.61 -22.08 -22.20
CA ALA A 152 7.59 -21.73 -23.22
C ALA A 152 8.76 -22.72 -23.32
N LYS A 153 9.12 -23.38 -22.19
CA LYS A 153 10.17 -24.39 -22.15
C LYS A 153 9.80 -25.64 -22.98
N ILE A 154 8.51 -25.97 -23.03
CA ILE A 154 8.03 -27.20 -23.67
C ILE A 154 7.99 -27.09 -25.20
N ASP A 155 7.92 -25.88 -25.76
CA ASP A 155 7.94 -25.68 -27.21
C ASP A 155 9.14 -26.34 -27.89
N LYS A 156 10.31 -26.33 -27.22
CA LYS A 156 11.54 -26.94 -27.74
C LYS A 156 11.40 -28.46 -27.94
N LEU A 157 10.53 -29.14 -27.19
CA LEU A 157 10.31 -30.58 -27.31
C LEU A 157 9.52 -30.98 -28.56
N PHE A 158 9.05 -30.03 -29.36
CA PHE A 158 8.42 -30.24 -30.67
C PHE A 158 9.41 -30.05 -31.83
N ALA A 159 10.71 -30.22 -31.57
CA ALA A 159 11.76 -30.09 -32.57
C ALA A 159 11.60 -31.09 -33.73
N SER A 160 12.07 -30.69 -34.91
CA SER A 160 12.16 -31.53 -36.09
C SER A 160 13.28 -32.56 -35.98
N GLU A 161 13.19 -33.65 -36.74
CA GLU A 161 14.22 -34.69 -36.78
C GLU A 161 15.61 -34.14 -37.18
N GLU A 162 15.66 -33.15 -38.07
CA GLU A 162 16.89 -32.48 -38.46
C GLU A 162 17.57 -31.75 -37.29
N GLU A 163 16.79 -31.10 -36.42
CA GLU A 163 17.29 -30.45 -35.21
C GLU A 163 17.80 -31.48 -34.20
N ILE A 164 17.12 -32.61 -34.06
CA ILE A 164 17.55 -33.72 -33.19
C ILE A 164 18.90 -34.29 -33.66
N LEU A 165 19.06 -34.51 -34.97
CA LEU A 165 20.32 -34.99 -35.55
C LEU A 165 21.47 -33.99 -35.34
N LYS A 166 21.22 -32.69 -35.49
CA LYS A 166 22.20 -31.63 -35.19
C LYS A 166 22.62 -31.64 -33.72
N ILE A 167 21.70 -31.90 -32.79
CA ILE A 167 22.02 -32.02 -31.36
C ILE A 167 22.93 -33.25 -31.14
N LYS A 168 22.58 -34.42 -31.69
CA LYS A 168 23.40 -35.64 -31.61
C LYS A 168 24.83 -35.40 -32.13
N ASP A 169 24.95 -34.78 -33.31
CA ASP A 169 26.23 -34.44 -33.93
C ASP A 169 27.06 -33.49 -33.06
N SER A 170 26.42 -32.43 -32.51
CA SER A 170 27.10 -31.47 -31.64
C SER A 170 27.64 -32.06 -30.32
N LEU A 171 27.06 -33.17 -29.87
CA LEU A 171 27.47 -33.91 -28.68
C LEU A 171 28.46 -35.04 -29.00
N GLY A 172 28.80 -35.25 -30.27
CA GLY A 172 29.68 -36.33 -30.72
C GLY A 172 29.08 -37.72 -30.57
N ILE A 173 27.74 -37.84 -30.55
CA ILE A 173 27.05 -39.13 -30.41
C ILE A 173 26.76 -39.67 -31.81
N PRO A 174 27.13 -40.94 -32.12
CA PRO A 174 26.87 -41.51 -33.44
C PRO A 174 25.37 -41.51 -33.78
N LEU A 175 25.04 -41.11 -35.02
CA LEU A 175 23.67 -40.89 -35.45
C LEU A 175 22.83 -42.18 -35.50
N ASP A 176 23.48 -43.32 -35.72
CA ASP A 176 22.89 -44.66 -35.77
C ASP A 176 22.55 -45.23 -34.38
N LYS A 177 23.08 -44.64 -33.30
CA LYS A 177 22.90 -45.15 -31.94
C LYS A 177 21.61 -44.64 -31.31
N LYS A 178 20.92 -45.55 -30.62
CA LYS A 178 19.80 -45.27 -29.73
C LYS A 178 20.30 -44.85 -28.36
N ILE A 179 19.55 -44.01 -27.67
CA ILE A 179 20.01 -43.36 -26.43
C ILE A 179 19.07 -43.70 -25.26
N ILE A 180 19.64 -44.19 -24.16
CA ILE A 180 18.99 -44.32 -22.86
C ILE A 180 19.38 -43.09 -22.04
N LEU A 181 18.43 -42.27 -21.64
CA LEU A 181 18.71 -41.15 -20.74
C LEU A 181 18.45 -41.56 -19.30
N TYR A 182 19.49 -41.54 -18.46
CA TYR A 182 19.36 -41.67 -17.01
C TYR A 182 19.47 -40.29 -16.34
N ALA A 183 18.37 -39.83 -15.74
CA ALA A 183 18.28 -38.51 -15.11
C ALA A 183 17.57 -38.58 -13.75
N PRO A 184 18.29 -38.95 -12.67
CA PRO A 184 17.73 -39.05 -11.32
C PRO A 184 17.61 -37.70 -10.61
N THR A 185 16.82 -37.65 -9.54
CA THR A 185 16.79 -36.50 -8.64
C THR A 185 18.04 -36.42 -7.75
N TYR A 186 18.45 -35.20 -7.40
CA TYR A 186 19.61 -34.93 -6.54
C TYR A 186 19.52 -35.66 -5.18
N ARG A 187 20.66 -36.21 -4.72
CA ARG A 187 20.83 -36.84 -3.40
C ARG A 187 21.91 -36.14 -2.59
N GLU A 188 23.14 -36.16 -3.10
CA GLU A 188 24.32 -35.62 -2.44
C GLU A 188 25.28 -34.91 -3.41
N GLU A 189 26.05 -33.97 -2.86
CA GLU A 189 27.13 -33.28 -3.57
C GLU A 189 28.36 -34.18 -3.64
N GLY A 190 29.04 -34.20 -4.79
CA GLY A 190 30.25 -34.95 -4.98
C GLY A 190 30.16 -36.09 -6.00
N LYS A 191 31.06 -37.05 -5.83
CA LYS A 191 31.20 -38.23 -6.69
C LYS A 191 30.07 -39.22 -6.42
N VAL A 192 29.31 -39.60 -7.44
CA VAL A 192 28.15 -40.50 -7.30
C VAL A 192 28.36 -41.78 -8.11
N SER A 193 28.04 -42.93 -7.50
CA SER A 193 27.96 -44.23 -8.17
C SER A 193 26.53 -44.50 -8.65
N LEU A 194 26.37 -45.17 -9.78
CA LEU A 194 25.04 -45.54 -10.27
C LEU A 194 24.43 -46.63 -9.37
N PRO A 195 23.11 -46.57 -9.11
CA PRO A 195 22.41 -47.56 -8.30
C PRO A 195 22.11 -48.88 -9.04
N PHE A 196 22.82 -49.12 -10.14
CA PHE A 196 22.77 -50.31 -10.98
C PHE A 196 24.08 -50.41 -11.77
N ASP A 197 24.43 -51.62 -12.20
CA ASP A 197 25.50 -51.85 -13.17
C ASP A 197 25.05 -51.39 -14.58
N PRO A 198 25.67 -50.34 -15.16
CA PRO A 198 25.26 -49.78 -16.44
C PRO A 198 25.60 -50.70 -17.62
N ILE A 199 26.60 -51.58 -17.50
CA ILE A 199 26.95 -52.53 -18.55
C ILE A 199 25.89 -53.62 -18.62
N LYS A 200 25.55 -54.23 -17.49
CA LYS A 200 24.47 -55.21 -17.41
C LYS A 200 23.12 -54.66 -17.86
N LEU A 201 22.85 -53.39 -17.58
CA LEU A 201 21.64 -52.71 -18.07
C LEU A 201 21.57 -52.74 -19.60
N ILE A 202 22.67 -52.37 -20.27
CA ILE A 202 22.73 -52.35 -21.73
C ILE A 202 22.70 -53.77 -22.29
N GLU A 203 23.46 -54.71 -21.70
CA GLU A 203 23.49 -56.14 -22.11
C GLU A 203 22.15 -56.84 -21.98
N SER A 204 21.25 -56.34 -21.13
CA SER A 204 19.89 -56.89 -20.97
C SER A 204 18.94 -56.52 -22.11
N LEU A 205 19.34 -55.61 -23.02
CA LEU A 205 18.54 -55.24 -24.19
C LEU A 205 18.68 -56.28 -25.32
N PRO A 206 17.67 -56.44 -26.18
CA PRO A 206 17.74 -57.35 -27.32
C PRO A 206 18.92 -57.09 -28.28
N ASN A 207 19.29 -55.81 -28.48
CA ASN A 207 20.38 -55.37 -29.38
C ASN A 207 21.33 -54.40 -28.65
N PRO A 208 22.21 -54.88 -27.73
CA PRO A 208 22.99 -54.03 -26.83
C PRO A 208 24.04 -53.15 -27.51
N ASP A 209 24.40 -53.43 -28.77
CA ASP A 209 25.35 -52.63 -29.54
C ASP A 209 24.71 -51.41 -30.22
N GLU A 210 23.39 -51.33 -30.29
CA GLU A 210 22.68 -50.17 -30.82
C GLU A 210 22.54 -49.04 -29.79
N PHE A 211 22.73 -49.32 -28.49
CA PHE A 211 22.39 -48.38 -27.42
C PHE A 211 23.61 -47.75 -26.74
N ILE A 212 23.43 -46.48 -26.36
CA ILE A 212 24.33 -45.71 -25.50
C ILE A 212 23.53 -45.20 -24.29
N LEU A 213 24.14 -45.22 -23.11
CA LEU A 213 23.61 -44.63 -21.89
C LEU A 213 24.14 -43.21 -21.70
N ILE A 214 23.25 -42.22 -21.65
CA ILE A 214 23.56 -40.85 -21.23
C ILE A 214 23.18 -40.68 -19.78
N VAL A 215 24.13 -40.20 -18.96
CA VAL A 215 23.90 -39.89 -17.55
C VAL A 215 23.80 -38.38 -17.35
N LYS A 216 22.75 -37.94 -16.68
CA LYS A 216 22.51 -36.54 -16.35
C LYS A 216 22.24 -36.36 -14.85
N LEU A 217 23.28 -36.03 -14.09
CA LEU A 217 23.16 -35.76 -12.66
C LEU A 217 22.91 -34.27 -12.38
N HIS A 218 22.68 -33.96 -11.10
CA HIS A 218 22.66 -32.57 -10.63
C HIS A 218 24.04 -31.92 -10.78
N TYR A 219 24.10 -30.61 -10.96
CA TYR A 219 25.37 -29.90 -11.22
C TYR A 219 26.38 -29.93 -10.06
N LEU A 220 25.93 -30.31 -8.86
CA LEU A 220 26.79 -30.51 -7.68
C LEU A 220 27.35 -31.94 -7.62
N SER A 221 26.98 -32.80 -8.54
CA SER A 221 27.38 -34.20 -8.58
C SER A 221 28.16 -34.49 -9.87
N TRP A 222 28.98 -35.52 -9.88
CA TRP A 222 29.61 -36.04 -11.10
C TRP A 222 29.77 -37.56 -11.02
N LEU A 223 29.79 -38.20 -12.19
CA LEU A 223 29.89 -39.66 -12.27
C LEU A 223 31.30 -40.13 -11.89
N ASP A 224 31.40 -41.28 -11.23
CA ASP A 224 32.68 -41.95 -11.00
C ASP A 224 33.39 -42.28 -12.32
N GLN A 225 34.65 -41.82 -12.48
CA GLN A 225 35.50 -42.11 -13.63
C GLN A 225 35.69 -43.61 -13.92
N ASN A 226 35.60 -44.46 -12.89
CA ASN A 226 35.67 -45.91 -13.05
C ASN A 226 34.43 -46.53 -13.71
N SER A 227 33.35 -45.75 -13.88
CA SER A 227 32.11 -46.17 -14.58
C SER A 227 32.10 -45.76 -16.06
N PHE A 228 33.17 -45.12 -16.57
CA PHE A 228 33.22 -44.67 -17.96
C PHE A 228 33.56 -45.83 -18.90
N ASN A 229 32.75 -45.96 -19.94
CA ASN A 229 32.92 -46.91 -21.04
C ASN A 229 32.46 -46.20 -22.33
N TYR A 230 32.88 -46.64 -23.51
CA TYR A 230 32.46 -46.03 -24.79
C TYR A 230 30.93 -46.04 -25.00
N LYS A 231 30.20 -46.90 -24.26
CA LYS A 231 28.73 -46.95 -24.25
C LYS A 231 28.07 -46.04 -23.21
N ILE A 232 28.83 -45.28 -22.40
CA ILE A 232 28.31 -44.43 -21.31
C ILE A 232 28.87 -43.01 -21.46
N VAL A 233 27.98 -42.03 -21.58
CA VAL A 233 28.32 -40.62 -21.78
C VAL A 233 27.81 -39.79 -20.60
N ASP A 234 28.71 -39.11 -19.88
CA ASP A 234 28.33 -38.19 -18.80
C ASP A 234 27.99 -36.80 -19.38
N CYS A 235 26.72 -36.44 -19.35
CA CYS A 235 26.19 -35.14 -19.78
C CYS A 235 25.85 -34.22 -18.59
N THR A 236 26.38 -34.47 -17.40
CA THR A 236 26.08 -33.68 -16.19
C THR A 236 26.43 -32.20 -16.35
N ASN A 237 27.50 -31.86 -17.07
CA ASN A 237 27.90 -30.48 -17.33
C ASN A 237 27.15 -29.78 -18.48
N TYR A 238 26.42 -30.53 -19.31
CA TYR A 238 25.66 -29.97 -20.41
C TYR A 238 24.45 -29.16 -19.90
N SER A 239 24.24 -27.93 -20.35
CA SER A 239 23.23 -27.05 -19.72
C SER A 239 21.77 -27.40 -20.06
N GLU A 240 21.53 -27.96 -21.25
CA GLU A 240 20.20 -28.06 -21.84
C GLU A 240 19.62 -29.47 -21.65
N ILE A 241 18.78 -29.67 -20.64
CA ILE A 241 18.15 -30.99 -20.43
C ILE A 241 17.19 -31.36 -21.57
N SER A 242 16.50 -30.37 -22.15
CA SER A 242 15.53 -30.57 -23.23
C SER A 242 16.17 -31.20 -24.48
N ASP A 243 17.43 -30.87 -24.76
CA ASP A 243 18.19 -31.44 -25.87
C ASP A 243 18.52 -32.91 -25.63
N LEU A 244 18.91 -33.26 -24.40
CA LEU A 244 19.16 -34.66 -24.02
C LEU A 244 17.87 -35.49 -24.07
N MET A 245 16.73 -34.90 -23.72
CA MET A 245 15.43 -35.57 -23.83
C MET A 245 15.09 -35.86 -25.29
N LEU A 246 15.23 -34.87 -26.18
CA LEU A 246 14.92 -34.98 -27.60
C LEU A 246 15.70 -36.10 -28.30
N ILE A 247 16.99 -36.22 -28.01
CA ILE A 247 17.84 -37.25 -28.62
C ILE A 247 17.63 -38.64 -28.02
N SER A 248 17.06 -38.74 -26.82
CA SER A 248 16.88 -40.01 -26.11
C SER A 248 15.73 -40.84 -26.67
N ASP A 249 15.89 -42.16 -26.66
CA ASP A 249 14.91 -43.16 -27.08
C ASP A 249 14.11 -43.75 -25.92
N MET A 250 14.63 -43.64 -24.70
CA MET A 250 13.92 -43.94 -23.47
C MET A 250 14.48 -43.15 -22.29
N LEU A 251 13.65 -42.93 -21.26
CA LEU A 251 14.04 -42.27 -20.02
C LEU A 251 14.01 -43.25 -18.84
N ILE A 252 15.09 -43.29 -18.08
CA ILE A 252 15.16 -43.88 -16.74
C ILE A 252 15.28 -42.73 -15.72
N SER A 253 14.32 -42.62 -14.81
CA SER A 253 14.30 -41.60 -13.77
C SER A 253 13.67 -42.16 -12.48
N ASP A 254 13.46 -41.31 -11.46
CA ASP A 254 12.98 -41.73 -10.14
C ASP A 254 11.73 -40.95 -9.70
N TYR A 255 11.92 -39.73 -9.17
CA TYR A 255 10.94 -38.87 -8.52
C TYR A 255 11.00 -37.45 -9.10
N SER A 256 11.46 -37.34 -10.35
CA SER A 256 11.73 -36.08 -11.02
C SER A 256 10.48 -35.52 -11.69
N SER A 257 10.28 -34.20 -11.59
CA SER A 257 9.27 -33.52 -12.42
C SER A 257 9.61 -33.57 -13.92
N LEU A 258 10.87 -33.89 -14.27
CA LEU A 258 11.32 -34.10 -15.65
C LEU A 258 10.50 -35.15 -16.40
N ILE A 259 9.99 -36.16 -15.69
CA ILE A 259 9.13 -37.22 -16.25
C ILE A 259 7.90 -36.62 -16.93
N LEU A 260 7.35 -35.55 -16.35
CA LEU A 260 6.20 -34.85 -16.91
C LEU A 260 6.59 -34.21 -18.25
N ASP A 261 7.72 -33.49 -18.30
CA ASP A 261 8.19 -32.84 -19.53
C ASP A 261 8.46 -33.90 -20.61
N TYR A 262 9.01 -35.06 -20.24
CA TYR A 262 9.33 -36.16 -21.15
C TYR A 262 8.09 -36.82 -21.78
N SER A 263 6.93 -36.74 -21.11
CA SER A 263 5.67 -37.25 -21.65
C SER A 263 5.27 -36.64 -23.00
N ILE A 264 5.81 -35.45 -23.33
CA ILE A 264 5.59 -34.77 -24.61
C ILE A 264 6.20 -35.53 -25.79
N ILE A 265 7.37 -36.16 -25.58
CA ILE A 265 8.10 -36.90 -26.62
C ILE A 265 7.43 -38.25 -26.92
N ASN A 266 6.61 -38.74 -25.98
CA ASN A 266 5.86 -39.98 -26.09
C ASN A 266 6.75 -41.22 -26.37
N LYS A 267 7.86 -41.31 -25.63
CA LYS A 267 8.81 -42.44 -25.63
C LYS A 267 8.75 -43.20 -24.28
N PRO A 268 9.25 -44.44 -24.22
CA PRO A 268 9.22 -45.24 -22.99
C PRO A 268 9.84 -44.54 -21.78
N ILE A 269 9.18 -44.66 -20.62
CA ILE A 269 9.62 -44.12 -19.32
C ILE A 269 9.70 -45.26 -18.31
N ILE A 270 10.83 -45.40 -17.64
CA ILE A 270 11.05 -46.35 -16.55
C ILE A 270 11.32 -45.57 -15.26
N LEU A 271 10.59 -45.90 -14.20
CA LEU A 271 10.84 -45.38 -12.86
C LEU A 271 11.63 -46.38 -12.03
N PHE A 272 12.89 -46.06 -11.76
CA PHE A 272 13.75 -46.83 -10.88
C PHE A 272 13.78 -46.19 -9.48
N GLN A 273 12.98 -46.73 -8.57
CA GLN A 273 12.71 -46.19 -7.24
C GLN A 273 13.41 -47.01 -6.13
N HIS A 274 14.72 -47.21 -6.25
CA HIS A 274 15.50 -48.11 -5.37
C HIS A 274 15.49 -47.72 -3.88
N ASP A 275 15.28 -46.45 -3.59
CA ASP A 275 15.32 -45.82 -2.26
C ASP A 275 13.95 -45.27 -1.81
N LYS A 276 12.85 -45.80 -2.37
CA LYS A 276 11.50 -45.26 -2.17
C LYS A 276 11.13 -45.02 -0.71
N LYS A 277 11.48 -45.95 0.18
CA LYS A 277 11.16 -45.82 1.61
C LYS A 277 11.87 -44.60 2.22
N GLU A 278 13.17 -44.46 1.99
CA GLU A 278 14.00 -43.37 2.51
C GLU A 278 13.63 -42.01 1.89
N TYR A 279 13.30 -41.99 0.59
CA TYR A 279 12.99 -40.75 -0.12
C TYR A 279 11.68 -40.08 0.34
N PHE A 280 10.65 -40.88 0.63
CA PHE A 280 9.31 -40.38 0.96
C PHE A 280 9.10 -40.06 2.45
N GLU A 281 10.05 -40.39 3.33
CA GLU A 281 9.94 -40.11 4.78
C GLU A 281 9.95 -38.61 5.12
N ASN A 282 10.43 -37.74 4.21
CA ASN A 282 10.65 -36.31 4.51
C ASN A 282 9.85 -35.31 3.65
N ARG A 283 9.24 -35.71 2.52
CA ARG A 283 8.48 -34.81 1.62
C ARG A 283 7.34 -35.54 0.91
N GLY A 284 6.09 -35.16 1.19
CA GLY A 284 4.92 -35.69 0.46
C GLY A 284 4.87 -35.25 -1.00
N THR A 285 4.13 -35.98 -1.84
CA THR A 285 3.89 -35.66 -3.26
C THR A 285 2.42 -35.29 -3.53
N TYR A 286 2.16 -34.70 -4.68
CA TYR A 286 0.80 -34.34 -5.10
C TYR A 286 0.04 -35.47 -5.78
N PHE A 287 0.74 -36.36 -6.47
CA PHE A 287 0.20 -37.51 -7.18
C PHE A 287 1.20 -38.67 -7.16
N ASP A 288 0.75 -39.84 -7.63
CA ASP A 288 1.58 -41.03 -7.78
C ASP A 288 1.70 -41.38 -9.27
N PHE A 289 2.92 -41.63 -9.74
CA PHE A 289 3.15 -41.97 -11.15
C PHE A 289 2.50 -43.29 -11.56
N LYS A 290 2.17 -44.19 -10.62
CA LYS A 290 1.41 -45.42 -10.91
C LYS A 290 0.04 -45.15 -11.56
N ASP A 291 -0.50 -43.94 -11.38
CA ASP A 291 -1.78 -43.56 -11.96
C ASP A 291 -1.65 -43.20 -13.46
N PHE A 292 -0.42 -43.00 -13.95
CA PHE A 292 -0.12 -42.53 -15.30
C PHE A 292 0.80 -43.46 -16.10
N LEU A 293 1.65 -44.23 -15.44
CA LEU A 293 2.60 -45.16 -16.06
C LEU A 293 2.21 -46.63 -15.84
N PRO A 294 2.58 -47.53 -16.76
CA PRO A 294 2.39 -48.96 -16.59
C PRO A 294 3.07 -49.46 -15.32
N LYS A 295 2.36 -50.25 -14.51
CA LYS A 295 2.90 -50.79 -13.24
C LYS A 295 4.20 -51.58 -13.43
N LYS A 296 4.35 -52.26 -14.59
CA LYS A 296 5.56 -53.02 -14.94
C LYS A 296 6.80 -52.13 -15.13
N GLN A 297 6.60 -50.85 -15.47
CA GLN A 297 7.67 -49.86 -15.68
C GLN A 297 8.03 -49.07 -14.41
N ILE A 298 7.53 -49.49 -13.24
CA ILE A 298 7.87 -48.92 -11.93
C ILE A 298 8.54 -50.01 -11.10
N VAL A 299 9.87 -49.95 -11.03
CA VAL A 299 10.73 -51.00 -10.46
C VAL A 299 11.55 -50.45 -9.28
N GLN A 300 11.89 -51.31 -8.33
CA GLN A 300 12.66 -50.92 -7.13
C GLN A 300 13.98 -51.70 -7.00
N ARG A 301 14.12 -52.84 -7.67
CA ARG A 301 15.31 -53.68 -7.58
C ARG A 301 16.03 -53.72 -8.92
N GLU A 302 17.36 -53.73 -8.90
CA GLU A 302 18.19 -53.82 -10.11
C GLU A 302 17.79 -55.00 -11.01
N LYS A 303 17.52 -56.16 -10.40
CA LYS A 303 17.07 -57.35 -11.14
C LYS A 303 15.78 -57.10 -11.94
N GLU A 304 14.82 -56.38 -11.36
CA GLU A 304 13.56 -56.04 -12.05
C GLU A 304 13.81 -55.06 -13.20
N LEU A 305 14.76 -54.13 -13.02
CA LEU A 305 15.17 -53.21 -14.07
C LEU A 305 15.77 -53.98 -15.25
N TYR A 306 16.68 -54.92 -15.02
CA TYR A 306 17.27 -55.75 -16.07
C TYR A 306 16.26 -56.65 -16.78
N GLU A 307 15.40 -57.34 -16.01
CA GLU A 307 14.32 -58.16 -16.57
C GLU A 307 13.39 -57.32 -17.46
N LEU A 308 13.08 -56.08 -17.06
CA LEU A 308 12.24 -55.17 -17.84
C LEU A 308 12.92 -54.71 -19.15
N MET A 309 14.23 -54.45 -19.15
CA MET A 309 14.98 -54.03 -20.34
C MET A 309 14.96 -55.09 -21.46
N GLY A 310 14.80 -56.37 -21.12
CA GLY A 310 14.65 -57.46 -22.08
C GLY A 310 13.24 -57.60 -22.67
N THR A 311 12.29 -56.73 -22.30
CA THR A 311 10.88 -56.82 -22.71
C THR A 311 10.43 -55.61 -23.55
N GLU A 312 9.25 -55.72 -24.17
CA GLU A 312 8.64 -54.60 -24.89
C GLU A 312 8.08 -53.55 -23.92
N LEU A 313 8.64 -52.33 -24.02
CA LEU A 313 8.24 -51.19 -23.20
C LEU A 313 7.08 -50.43 -23.85
N GLU A 314 6.13 -50.02 -23.03
CA GLU A 314 5.01 -49.18 -23.47
C GLU A 314 5.44 -47.70 -23.49
N SER A 315 5.03 -47.00 -24.54
CA SER A 315 5.35 -45.58 -24.78
C SER A 315 4.13 -44.65 -24.73
N ASP A 316 2.93 -45.16 -24.43
CA ASP A 316 1.71 -44.35 -24.36
C ASP A 316 1.67 -43.48 -23.10
N ASN A 317 2.18 -42.26 -23.24
CA ASN A 317 2.15 -41.25 -22.19
C ASN A 317 0.98 -40.26 -22.37
N PHE A 318 0.01 -40.55 -23.23
CA PHE A 318 -1.05 -39.61 -23.61
C PHE A 318 -1.86 -39.13 -22.41
N LYS A 319 -2.19 -40.05 -21.49
CA LYS A 319 -2.90 -39.71 -20.24
C LYS A 319 -2.15 -38.69 -19.40
N MET A 320 -0.82 -38.83 -19.30
CA MET A 320 0.03 -37.91 -18.55
C MET A 320 0.08 -36.55 -19.25
N ARG A 321 0.28 -36.55 -20.57
CA ARG A 321 0.30 -35.35 -21.41
C ARG A 321 -1.02 -34.58 -21.34
N GLU A 322 -2.17 -35.23 -21.52
CA GLU A 322 -3.49 -34.58 -21.44
C GLU A 322 -3.74 -33.96 -20.07
N PHE A 323 -3.26 -34.60 -19.01
CA PHE A 323 -3.51 -34.13 -17.66
C PHE A 323 -2.62 -32.94 -17.27
N PHE A 324 -1.32 -33.01 -17.54
CA PHE A 324 -0.34 -32.01 -17.09
C PHE A 324 -0.01 -30.94 -18.14
N TYR A 325 -0.20 -31.25 -19.42
CA TYR A 325 0.17 -30.44 -20.59
C TYR A 325 -0.93 -30.38 -21.68
N PRO A 326 -2.22 -30.15 -21.34
CA PRO A 326 -3.32 -30.15 -22.30
C PRO A 326 -3.22 -29.07 -23.38
N TYR A 327 -2.42 -28.02 -23.16
CA TYR A 327 -2.32 -26.87 -24.04
C TYR A 327 -1.09 -26.90 -24.97
N GLU A 328 -0.22 -27.90 -24.82
CA GLU A 328 1.07 -27.98 -25.51
C GLU A 328 0.96 -28.55 -26.92
N ASN A 329 1.48 -27.77 -27.87
CA ASN A 329 1.48 -28.05 -29.30
C ASN A 329 2.65 -27.35 -30.03
N GLY A 330 3.71 -27.00 -29.31
CA GLY A 330 4.90 -26.33 -29.86
C GLY A 330 4.78 -24.83 -30.09
N ASN A 331 3.70 -24.17 -29.61
CA ASN A 331 3.51 -22.72 -29.79
C ASN A 331 3.07 -21.96 -28.54
N SER A 332 3.33 -22.51 -27.35
CA SER A 332 3.01 -21.92 -26.05
C SER A 332 3.66 -20.56 -25.86
N THR A 333 4.92 -20.37 -26.27
CA THR A 333 5.61 -19.08 -26.20
C THR A 333 4.87 -18.00 -27.01
N GLU A 334 4.41 -18.33 -28.22
CA GLU A 334 3.68 -17.39 -29.06
C GLU A 334 2.31 -17.04 -28.46
N LYS A 335 1.59 -18.03 -27.93
CA LYS A 335 0.34 -17.83 -27.19
C LYS A 335 0.53 -16.93 -25.98
N ILE A 336 1.58 -17.17 -25.19
CA ILE A 336 1.92 -16.37 -24.02
C ILE A 336 2.23 -14.93 -24.45
N VAL A 337 3.14 -14.72 -25.40
CA VAL A 337 3.51 -13.38 -25.87
C VAL A 337 2.31 -12.61 -26.42
N LYS A 338 1.48 -13.24 -27.26
CA LYS A 338 0.24 -12.62 -27.78
C LYS A 338 -0.71 -12.24 -26.65
N SER A 339 -0.84 -13.11 -25.65
CA SER A 339 -1.69 -12.85 -24.50
C SER A 339 -1.17 -11.67 -23.67
N LEU A 340 0.14 -11.60 -23.41
CA LEU A 340 0.76 -10.57 -22.57
C LEU A 340 0.53 -9.15 -23.09
N ASP A 341 0.42 -8.98 -24.41
CA ASP A 341 0.10 -7.73 -25.10
C ASP A 341 0.95 -6.56 -24.59
N PHE A 342 2.26 -6.77 -24.56
CA PHE A 342 3.20 -5.73 -24.15
C PHE A 342 3.30 -4.66 -25.23
N ASP A 343 2.97 -3.43 -24.87
CA ASP A 343 3.09 -2.25 -25.72
C ASP A 343 4.57 -1.96 -26.02
N ASN A 344 4.97 -2.16 -27.27
CA ASN A 344 6.31 -1.95 -27.79
C ASN A 344 6.55 -0.56 -28.41
N SER A 345 5.65 0.40 -28.17
CA SER A 345 5.84 1.78 -28.62
C SER A 345 7.16 2.34 -28.09
N PRO A 346 8.05 2.86 -28.97
CA PRO A 346 9.32 3.40 -28.54
C PRO A 346 9.11 4.68 -27.74
N ARG A 347 10.00 4.93 -26.78
CA ARG A 347 10.10 6.22 -26.10
C ARG A 347 10.81 7.19 -27.01
N ARG A 348 10.24 8.38 -27.18
CA ARG A 348 10.82 9.44 -28.02
C ARG A 348 11.64 10.44 -27.20
N PHE A 349 11.65 10.25 -25.88
CA PHE A 349 12.34 11.09 -24.93
C PHE A 349 12.74 10.28 -23.69
N LYS A 350 13.85 10.66 -23.06
CA LYS A 350 14.42 9.98 -21.89
C LYS A 350 13.48 10.06 -20.68
N GLU A 351 13.81 9.29 -19.65
CA GLU A 351 13.12 9.39 -18.36
C GLU A 351 13.35 10.74 -17.67
N ILE A 352 12.33 11.24 -16.96
CA ILE A 352 12.40 12.47 -16.16
C ILE A 352 12.13 12.11 -14.70
N ILE A 353 13.00 12.54 -13.80
CA ILE A 353 12.94 12.27 -12.37
C ILE A 353 12.80 13.60 -11.62
N PHE A 354 11.68 13.81 -10.97
CA PHE A 354 11.47 14.97 -10.10
C PHE A 354 11.98 14.69 -8.69
N LEU A 355 12.80 15.59 -8.14
CA LEU A 355 13.21 15.56 -6.74
C LEU A 355 12.43 16.61 -5.95
N VAL A 356 11.68 16.16 -4.95
CA VAL A 356 10.84 17.02 -4.10
C VAL A 356 11.17 16.81 -2.62
N ASN A 357 10.77 17.74 -1.77
CA ASN A 357 10.90 17.57 -0.33
C ASN A 357 9.93 16.50 0.19
N GLU A 358 8.66 16.58 -0.22
CA GLU A 358 7.58 15.78 0.35
C GLU A 358 6.58 15.39 -0.75
N LEU A 359 6.10 14.14 -0.76
CA LEU A 359 5.12 13.66 -1.75
C LEU A 359 3.72 14.29 -1.59
N ASN A 360 3.41 14.94 -0.48
CA ASN A 360 2.06 15.48 -0.21
C ASN A 360 2.03 17.01 -0.24
N GLN A 361 3.01 17.64 -0.87
CA GLN A 361 3.13 19.09 -0.87
C GLN A 361 2.11 19.73 -1.83
N ILE A 362 1.02 20.25 -1.30
CA ILE A 362 0.00 20.93 -2.11
C ILE A 362 0.52 22.30 -2.57
N GLY A 363 0.45 22.59 -3.87
CA GLY A 363 0.79 23.88 -4.46
C GLY A 363 1.33 23.79 -5.89
N GLY A 364 1.93 24.87 -6.39
CA GLY A 364 2.36 24.98 -7.79
C GLY A 364 3.43 23.97 -8.24
N VAL A 365 4.16 23.33 -7.31
CA VAL A 365 5.08 22.22 -7.60
C VAL A 365 4.32 21.02 -8.17
N HIS A 366 3.19 20.62 -7.56
CA HIS A 366 2.39 19.50 -8.05
C HIS A 366 1.74 19.78 -9.40
N SER A 367 1.23 21.01 -9.59
CA SER A 367 0.66 21.42 -10.87
C SER A 367 1.71 21.36 -11.98
N PHE A 368 2.92 21.88 -11.73
CA PHE A 368 4.02 21.80 -12.70
C PHE A 368 4.40 20.36 -13.05
N ILE A 369 4.61 19.51 -12.03
CA ILE A 369 4.95 18.09 -12.25
C ILE A 369 3.84 17.41 -13.06
N THR A 370 2.57 17.68 -12.77
CA THR A 370 1.43 17.08 -13.46
C THR A 370 1.37 17.51 -14.92
N ASN A 371 1.50 18.82 -15.20
CA ASN A 371 1.48 19.36 -16.56
C ASN A 371 2.64 18.81 -17.40
N MET A 372 3.86 18.80 -16.85
CA MET A 372 5.03 18.27 -17.53
C MET A 372 4.91 16.75 -17.72
N ALA A 373 4.49 16.02 -16.69
CA ALA A 373 4.30 14.58 -16.78
C ALA A 373 3.29 14.24 -17.89
N LYS A 374 2.14 14.91 -17.95
CA LYS A 374 1.13 14.74 -19.00
C LYS A 374 1.72 15.01 -20.38
N TYR A 375 2.31 16.19 -20.59
CA TYR A 375 2.90 16.58 -21.87
C TYR A 375 3.96 15.57 -22.38
N TYR A 376 4.91 15.19 -21.52
CA TYR A 376 5.96 14.25 -21.92
C TYR A 376 5.46 12.81 -22.08
N LYS A 377 4.40 12.43 -21.35
CA LYS A 377 3.75 11.13 -21.52
C LYS A 377 3.05 11.05 -22.87
N ASP A 378 2.21 12.02 -23.18
CA ASP A 378 1.34 11.98 -24.36
C ASP A 378 2.13 12.17 -25.65
N LYS A 379 3.08 13.13 -25.66
CA LYS A 379 3.82 13.50 -26.87
C LYS A 379 5.04 12.62 -27.14
N TYR A 380 5.71 12.17 -26.08
CA TYR A 380 6.99 11.49 -26.18
C TYR A 380 7.03 10.09 -25.56
N ASN A 381 5.94 9.63 -24.94
CA ASN A 381 5.90 8.34 -24.24
C ASN A 381 7.03 8.21 -23.21
N SER A 382 7.34 9.30 -22.51
CA SER A 382 8.40 9.34 -21.50
C SER A 382 8.06 8.51 -20.26
N LYS A 383 9.10 8.19 -19.49
CA LYS A 383 8.95 7.61 -18.14
C LYS A 383 9.16 8.71 -17.11
N ILE A 384 8.22 8.85 -16.17
CA ILE A 384 8.21 9.94 -15.20
C ILE A 384 8.27 9.37 -13.78
N PHE A 385 9.23 9.83 -13.00
CA PHE A 385 9.44 9.43 -11.61
C PHE A 385 9.36 10.63 -10.69
N VAL A 386 8.86 10.44 -9.47
CA VAL A 386 8.94 11.44 -8.40
C VAL A 386 9.62 10.81 -7.18
N ILE A 387 10.73 11.39 -6.75
CA ILE A 387 11.49 10.96 -5.58
C ILE A 387 11.47 12.08 -4.54
N ALA A 388 10.95 11.80 -3.36
CA ALA A 388 10.86 12.74 -2.26
C ALA A 388 11.87 12.44 -1.13
N ILE A 389 12.23 13.45 -0.33
CA ILE A 389 12.92 13.22 0.95
C ILE A 389 11.98 12.47 1.91
N LYS A 390 10.74 12.95 2.05
CA LYS A 390 9.74 12.41 2.98
C LYS A 390 8.46 12.02 2.27
N GLU A 391 7.71 11.12 2.89
CA GLU A 391 6.43 10.64 2.35
C GLU A 391 5.26 11.55 2.72
N PHE A 392 5.29 12.21 3.90
CA PHE A 392 4.22 13.06 4.41
C PHE A 392 4.76 14.36 5.01
N SER A 393 3.97 15.44 4.91
CA SER A 393 4.23 16.68 5.63
C SER A 393 3.95 16.54 7.13
N ASN A 394 4.69 17.29 7.95
CA ASN A 394 4.42 17.40 9.39
C ASN A 394 3.10 18.13 9.71
N ASP A 395 2.49 18.76 8.71
CA ASP A 395 1.27 19.55 8.82
C ASP A 395 0.03 18.64 8.81
N LYS A 396 -0.67 18.55 9.94
CA LYS A 396 -1.79 17.60 10.16
C LYS A 396 -3.02 17.85 9.28
N ASN A 397 -3.10 18.99 8.60
CA ASN A 397 -4.31 19.48 7.92
C ASN A 397 -4.32 19.24 6.40
N PHE A 398 -3.26 18.68 5.81
CA PHE A 398 -3.15 18.48 4.36
C PHE A 398 -2.66 17.06 4.03
N ILE A 399 -3.59 16.10 3.97
CA ILE A 399 -3.30 14.73 3.53
C ILE A 399 -3.97 14.52 2.17
N LYS A 400 -3.50 15.22 1.13
CA LYS A 400 -3.75 14.81 -0.27
C LYS A 400 -2.46 14.14 -0.74
N VAL A 401 -2.53 12.84 -1.00
CA VAL A 401 -1.40 12.10 -1.59
C VAL A 401 -1.23 12.59 -3.02
N PHE A 402 -0.01 12.92 -3.44
CA PHE A 402 0.24 13.20 -4.86
C PHE A 402 -0.10 11.94 -5.67
N GLU A 403 -1.23 11.99 -6.36
CA GLU A 403 -1.70 10.98 -7.29
C GLU A 403 -1.81 11.64 -8.66
N SER A 404 -1.05 11.11 -9.62
CA SER A 404 -1.08 11.52 -11.02
C SER A 404 -1.03 10.28 -11.87
N GLU A 405 -1.99 10.15 -12.79
CA GLU A 405 -2.02 9.05 -13.76
C GLU A 405 -0.85 9.11 -14.76
N TYR A 406 -0.17 10.26 -14.87
CA TYR A 406 0.96 10.46 -15.78
C TYR A 406 2.31 10.11 -15.15
N VAL A 407 2.38 10.03 -13.81
CA VAL A 407 3.60 9.63 -13.09
C VAL A 407 3.67 8.12 -12.97
N ASP A 408 4.78 7.53 -13.39
CA ASP A 408 4.96 6.07 -13.43
C ASP A 408 5.31 5.48 -12.07
N PHE A 409 5.98 6.25 -11.22
CA PHE A 409 6.44 5.77 -9.93
C PHE A 409 6.78 6.90 -8.97
N THR A 410 6.37 6.73 -7.71
CA THR A 410 6.69 7.63 -6.61
C THR A 410 7.47 6.90 -5.51
N LEU A 411 8.48 7.56 -4.96
CA LEU A 411 9.32 6.97 -3.92
C LEU A 411 9.72 8.03 -2.89
N SER A 412 9.85 7.63 -1.63
CA SER A 412 10.37 8.48 -0.55
C SER A 412 11.67 7.89 -0.01
N SER A 413 12.71 8.72 0.14
CA SER A 413 14.00 8.29 0.72
C SER A 413 13.87 7.89 2.18
N GLN A 414 12.84 8.37 2.89
CA GLN A 414 12.47 7.88 4.22
C GLN A 414 12.04 6.41 4.22
N SER A 415 11.34 5.97 3.17
CA SER A 415 10.79 4.62 3.06
C SER A 415 11.75 3.63 2.38
N ALA A 416 12.53 4.10 1.41
CA ALA A 416 13.36 3.27 0.54
C ALA A 416 14.68 3.98 0.15
N PRO A 417 15.53 4.34 1.12
CA PRO A 417 16.73 5.16 0.88
C PRO A 417 17.69 4.52 -0.12
N ASN A 418 17.88 3.20 -0.02
CA ASN A 418 18.76 2.45 -0.91
C ASN A 418 18.21 2.41 -2.35
N THR A 419 16.90 2.31 -2.52
CA THR A 419 16.26 2.31 -3.85
C THR A 419 16.41 3.67 -4.52
N CYS A 420 16.16 4.78 -3.80
CA CYS A 420 16.39 6.13 -4.34
C CYS A 420 17.84 6.30 -4.81
N LYS A 421 18.80 5.89 -3.98
CA LYS A 421 20.23 5.93 -4.31
C LYS A 421 20.56 5.11 -5.57
N ILE A 422 19.99 3.91 -5.70
CA ILE A 422 20.19 3.05 -6.87
C ILE A 422 19.63 3.71 -8.13
N ILE A 423 18.42 4.28 -8.08
CA ILE A 423 17.81 4.95 -9.24
C ILE A 423 18.66 6.14 -9.68
N LEU A 424 18.97 7.06 -8.77
CA LEU A 424 19.69 8.30 -9.09
C LEU A 424 21.10 8.05 -9.63
N ARG A 425 21.78 7.00 -9.17
CA ARG A 425 23.13 6.66 -9.65
C ARG A 425 23.14 6.01 -11.04
N ASN A 426 22.11 5.27 -11.40
CA ASN A 426 22.11 4.47 -12.63
C ASN A 426 21.28 5.08 -13.76
N THR A 427 20.44 6.08 -13.48
CA THR A 427 19.70 6.82 -14.52
C THR A 427 20.66 7.59 -15.44
N ASN A 428 20.26 7.64 -16.72
CA ASN A 428 20.81 8.51 -17.77
C ASN A 428 19.78 9.58 -18.21
N GLY A 429 18.62 9.64 -17.55
CA GLY A 429 17.57 10.61 -17.80
C GLY A 429 17.83 11.97 -17.16
N TYR A 430 16.82 12.83 -17.22
CA TYR A 430 16.87 14.18 -16.65
C TYR A 430 16.37 14.17 -15.21
N ILE A 431 17.06 14.90 -14.34
CA ILE A 431 16.69 15.02 -12.93
C ILE A 431 16.33 16.48 -12.68
N ILE A 432 15.09 16.76 -12.29
CA ILE A 432 14.60 18.11 -12.02
C ILE A 432 14.33 18.24 -10.53
N THR A 433 15.15 19.02 -9.85
CA THR A 433 15.01 19.27 -8.43
C THR A 433 14.17 20.50 -8.17
N MET A 434 13.05 20.33 -7.48
CA MET A 434 12.03 21.37 -7.30
C MET A 434 12.29 22.29 -6.09
N GLN A 435 13.23 21.92 -5.20
CA GLN A 435 13.58 22.70 -4.00
C GLN A 435 15.05 22.56 -3.65
N PHE A 436 15.64 23.62 -3.07
CA PHE A 436 17.05 23.60 -2.64
C PHE A 436 17.31 22.57 -1.53
N SER A 437 16.33 22.29 -0.66
CA SER A 437 16.43 21.24 0.36
C SER A 437 16.50 19.84 -0.25
N ALA A 438 15.71 19.56 -1.30
CA ALA A 438 15.78 18.32 -2.06
C ALA A 438 17.14 18.19 -2.76
N GLN A 439 17.66 19.29 -3.34
CA GLN A 439 18.98 19.29 -3.96
C GLN A 439 20.06 18.96 -2.94
N LEU A 440 20.06 19.66 -1.80
CA LEU A 440 21.01 19.43 -0.71
C LEU A 440 21.00 17.97 -0.22
N HIS A 441 19.82 17.35 -0.16
CA HIS A 441 19.67 15.96 0.30
C HIS A 441 20.21 14.94 -0.72
N PHE A 442 19.94 15.15 -2.01
CA PHE A 442 20.21 14.16 -3.06
C PHE A 442 21.50 14.41 -3.86
N GLN A 443 22.10 15.60 -3.82
CA GLN A 443 23.24 16.01 -4.67
C GLN A 443 24.42 15.04 -4.69
N LYS A 444 24.70 14.33 -3.59
CA LYS A 444 25.72 13.28 -3.51
C LYS A 444 25.48 12.06 -4.44
N PHE A 445 24.34 12.01 -5.10
CA PHE A 445 23.97 10.98 -6.07
C PHE A 445 23.78 11.55 -7.48
N LEU A 446 23.98 12.86 -7.66
CA LEU A 446 23.71 13.59 -8.91
C LEU A 446 25.00 13.96 -9.66
N GLU A 447 26.15 13.48 -9.21
CA GLU A 447 27.43 13.63 -9.90
C GLU A 447 27.34 13.06 -11.32
N ASP A 448 27.80 13.85 -12.30
CA ASP A 448 27.73 13.57 -13.75
C ASP A 448 26.31 13.28 -14.28
N LYS A 449 25.27 13.73 -13.57
CA LYS A 449 23.87 13.57 -14.01
C LYS A 449 23.35 14.81 -14.72
N ASN A 450 22.34 14.59 -15.58
CA ASN A 450 21.57 15.64 -16.24
C ASN A 450 20.60 16.32 -15.26
N SER A 451 21.17 16.88 -14.20
CA SER A 451 20.47 17.47 -13.06
C SER A 451 20.23 18.96 -13.27
N ILE A 452 19.00 19.39 -13.02
CA ILE A 452 18.51 20.76 -13.15
C ILE A 452 17.95 21.17 -11.79
N LEU A 453 18.39 22.30 -11.26
CA LEU A 453 17.87 22.87 -10.03
C LEU A 453 16.84 23.95 -10.39
N MET A 454 15.60 23.80 -9.97
CA MET A 454 14.55 24.79 -10.19
C MET A 454 14.13 25.44 -8.86
N PHE A 455 14.07 26.76 -8.84
CA PHE A 455 13.64 27.55 -7.70
C PHE A 455 12.19 28.01 -7.88
N HIS A 456 11.31 27.55 -6.99
CA HIS A 456 9.87 27.84 -7.02
C HIS A 456 9.42 29.00 -6.13
N GLY A 457 10.33 29.68 -5.41
CA GLY A 457 10.00 30.80 -4.53
C GLY A 457 10.15 32.17 -5.21
N ASP A 458 9.90 33.25 -4.48
CA ASP A 458 10.27 34.60 -4.93
C ASP A 458 11.75 34.84 -4.67
N VAL A 459 12.46 35.36 -5.67
CA VAL A 459 13.89 35.70 -5.58
C VAL A 459 14.12 36.87 -4.62
N LYS A 460 13.16 37.80 -4.45
CA LYS A 460 13.28 38.89 -3.47
C LYS A 460 13.56 38.38 -2.07
N ASP A 461 12.87 37.31 -1.66
CA ASP A 461 13.04 36.72 -0.34
C ASP A 461 14.43 36.10 -0.13
N VAL A 462 15.12 35.74 -1.23
CA VAL A 462 16.49 35.20 -1.23
C VAL A 462 17.54 36.31 -1.11
N ILE A 463 17.24 37.51 -1.61
CA ILE A 463 18.16 38.65 -1.68
C ILE A 463 18.01 39.58 -0.46
N ASP A 464 16.78 39.90 -0.09
CA ASP A 464 16.51 40.65 1.13
C ASP A 464 16.98 39.78 2.30
N LYS A 465 17.97 40.27 3.07
CA LYS A 465 18.78 39.57 4.09
C LYS A 465 18.01 38.98 5.29
N ASN A 466 16.82 38.44 5.09
CA ASN A 466 15.96 37.78 6.05
C ASN A 466 15.94 36.25 5.77
N MET A 467 14.78 35.58 5.90
CA MET A 467 14.62 34.13 6.14
C MET A 467 15.33 33.16 5.16
N TYR A 468 15.84 33.62 4.01
CA TYR A 468 16.47 32.79 2.97
C TYR A 468 17.89 33.20 2.54
N THR A 469 18.58 34.10 3.24
CA THR A 469 20.00 34.46 2.98
C THR A 469 20.90 33.23 2.84
N TRP A 470 20.62 32.19 3.63
CA TRP A 470 21.36 30.92 3.61
C TRP A 470 21.32 30.21 2.26
N HIS A 471 20.26 30.38 1.45
CA HIS A 471 20.15 29.79 0.13
C HIS A 471 21.10 30.46 -0.86
N LEU A 472 21.17 31.80 -0.83
CA LEU A 472 22.11 32.57 -1.65
C LEU A 472 23.56 32.26 -1.28
N GLU A 473 23.86 32.21 0.02
CA GLU A 473 25.16 31.75 0.52
C GLU A 473 25.46 30.31 0.10
N SER A 474 24.47 29.42 0.11
CA SER A 474 24.67 28.02 -0.28
C SER A 474 24.94 27.85 -1.77
N LEU A 475 24.37 28.70 -2.63
CA LEU A 475 24.69 28.76 -4.06
C LEU A 475 26.11 29.28 -4.28
N ASN A 476 26.47 30.39 -3.62
CA ASN A 476 27.76 31.05 -3.83
C ASN A 476 28.95 30.33 -3.18
N ASN A 477 28.74 29.68 -2.04
CA ASN A 477 29.75 28.91 -1.32
C ASN A 477 29.78 27.43 -1.74
N TYR A 478 29.16 27.07 -2.87
CA TYR A 478 29.14 25.72 -3.46
C TYR A 478 28.59 24.61 -2.54
N LYS A 479 27.83 24.96 -1.49
CA LYS A 479 27.12 23.97 -0.65
C LYS A 479 26.03 23.24 -1.46
N LEU A 480 25.43 23.93 -2.43
CA LEU A 480 24.58 23.34 -3.47
C LEU A 480 25.42 23.11 -4.74
N HIS A 481 25.58 21.86 -5.12
CA HIS A 481 26.38 21.42 -6.28
C HIS A 481 25.67 20.26 -7.02
N ASN A 482 26.34 19.70 -8.04
CA ASN A 482 25.82 18.59 -8.87
C ASN A 482 24.48 18.91 -9.56
N TYR A 483 24.42 20.10 -10.17
CA TYR A 483 23.42 20.51 -11.14
C TYR A 483 24.09 21.28 -12.29
N LYS A 484 23.52 21.15 -13.49
CA LYS A 484 24.01 21.75 -14.74
C LYS A 484 23.38 23.11 -15.02
N LYS A 485 22.08 23.25 -14.71
CA LYS A 485 21.32 24.49 -14.92
C LYS A 485 20.54 24.85 -13.66
N LEU A 486 20.45 26.14 -13.37
CA LEU A 486 19.62 26.73 -12.32
C LEU A 486 18.48 27.50 -13.01
N ILE A 487 17.23 27.13 -12.74
CA ILE A 487 16.04 27.73 -13.33
C ILE A 487 15.29 28.56 -12.29
N VAL A 488 14.93 29.78 -12.68
CA VAL A 488 13.92 30.61 -11.99
C VAL A 488 12.70 30.79 -12.90
N LEU A 489 11.55 31.16 -12.34
CA LEU A 489 10.26 31.07 -13.05
C LEU A 489 9.88 32.34 -13.83
N SER A 490 10.81 33.27 -13.99
CA SER A 490 10.55 34.63 -14.46
C SER A 490 11.84 35.29 -14.92
N LYS A 491 11.78 36.08 -16.00
CA LYS A 491 12.97 36.80 -16.49
C LYS A 491 13.40 37.89 -15.50
N LYS A 492 12.44 38.56 -14.88
CA LYS A 492 12.74 39.55 -13.84
C LYS A 492 13.35 38.92 -12.58
N GLN A 493 12.94 37.70 -12.22
CA GLN A 493 13.61 36.95 -11.15
C GLN A 493 15.06 36.63 -11.51
N GLU A 494 15.33 36.29 -12.78
CA GLU A 494 16.70 36.06 -13.26
C GLU A 494 17.54 37.33 -13.16
N ASP A 495 17.04 38.44 -13.71
CA ASP A 495 17.75 39.73 -13.72
C ASP A 495 17.98 40.26 -12.30
N LEU A 496 17.06 39.99 -11.37
CA LEU A 496 17.19 40.37 -9.97
C LEU A 496 18.19 39.47 -9.22
N LEU A 497 18.21 38.16 -9.47
CA LEU A 497 19.11 37.21 -8.77
C LEU A 497 20.55 37.31 -9.26
N LYS A 498 20.74 37.49 -10.57
CA LYS A 498 22.04 37.38 -11.26
C LYS A 498 23.16 38.22 -10.63
N PRO A 499 22.98 39.49 -10.24
CA PRO A 499 24.04 40.31 -9.64
C PRO A 499 24.53 39.80 -8.28
N HIS A 500 23.73 38.96 -7.61
CA HIS A 500 24.06 38.42 -6.29
C HIS A 500 24.73 37.04 -6.34
N LEU A 501 24.89 36.45 -7.54
CA LEU A 501 25.50 35.14 -7.73
C LEU A 501 26.95 35.23 -8.16
N ASN A 502 27.77 34.23 -7.82
CA ASN A 502 29.12 34.10 -8.37
C ASN A 502 29.11 33.79 -9.87
N THR A 503 30.23 34.06 -10.56
CA THR A 503 30.35 33.95 -12.03
C THR A 503 30.00 32.56 -12.57
N ASP A 504 30.30 31.50 -11.82
CA ASP A 504 30.05 30.13 -12.26
C ASP A 504 28.57 29.76 -12.18
N ILE A 505 27.85 30.19 -11.13
CA ILE A 505 26.40 30.01 -11.04
C ILE A 505 25.68 30.92 -12.03
N GLN A 506 26.18 32.14 -12.28
CA GLN A 506 25.60 33.03 -13.30
C GLN A 506 25.56 32.38 -14.70
N LYS A 507 26.57 31.60 -15.08
CA LYS A 507 26.59 30.86 -16.37
C LYS A 507 25.55 29.73 -16.44
N LYS A 508 25.13 29.22 -15.28
CA LYS A 508 24.13 28.13 -15.16
C LYS A 508 22.70 28.65 -15.03
N LEU A 509 22.54 29.92 -14.66
CA LEU A 509 21.24 30.55 -14.42
C LEU A 509 20.48 30.80 -15.74
N THR A 510 19.21 30.43 -15.77
CA THR A 510 18.26 30.75 -16.84
C THR A 510 16.86 30.89 -16.27
N SER A 511 15.93 31.43 -17.04
CA SER A 511 14.52 31.53 -16.68
C SER A 511 13.64 30.76 -17.67
N ILE A 512 12.69 30.00 -17.13
CA ILE A 512 11.62 29.37 -17.90
C ILE A 512 10.35 29.52 -17.06
N ASN A 513 9.30 30.10 -17.65
CA ASN A 513 8.05 30.29 -16.92
C ASN A 513 7.36 28.96 -16.59
N ASN A 514 6.47 28.98 -15.60
CA ASN A 514 5.52 27.90 -15.42
C ASN A 514 4.50 27.89 -16.57
N SER A 515 3.86 26.74 -16.78
CA SER A 515 2.88 26.55 -17.84
C SER A 515 1.52 26.11 -17.32
N ILE A 516 0.50 26.33 -18.15
CA ILE A 516 -0.85 25.79 -17.99
C ILE A 516 -1.30 25.13 -19.29
N GLU A 517 -2.19 24.15 -19.19
CA GLU A 517 -2.88 23.62 -20.36
C GLU A 517 -3.82 24.70 -20.90
N LEU A 518 -3.67 25.05 -22.18
CA LEU A 518 -4.47 26.10 -22.81
C LEU A 518 -5.87 25.57 -23.12
N ASP A 519 -6.72 25.56 -22.10
CA ASP A 519 -8.16 25.32 -22.21
C ASP A 519 -8.90 26.63 -21.89
N TYR A 520 -8.88 27.56 -22.85
CA TYR A 520 -9.52 28.87 -22.70
C TYR A 520 -11.04 28.70 -22.86
N THR A 521 -11.74 28.74 -21.73
CA THR A 521 -13.19 28.59 -21.59
C THR A 521 -13.77 29.87 -20.99
N PRO A 522 -13.78 31.00 -21.74
CA PRO A 522 -14.17 32.28 -21.20
C PRO A 522 -15.62 32.27 -20.73
N LEU A 523 -15.82 32.57 -19.46
CA LEU A 523 -17.15 32.74 -18.90
C LEU A 523 -17.73 34.09 -19.31
N LYS A 524 -19.04 34.14 -19.54
CA LYS A 524 -19.75 35.41 -19.75
C LYS A 524 -19.48 36.36 -18.60
N GLN A 525 -19.33 37.65 -18.90
CA GLN A 525 -19.17 38.67 -17.86
C GLN A 525 -20.37 38.62 -16.91
N THR A 526 -20.09 38.65 -15.61
CA THR A 526 -21.10 38.59 -14.56
C THR A 526 -21.37 39.99 -14.00
N SER A 527 -22.65 40.35 -13.88
CA SER A 527 -23.05 41.59 -13.21
C SER A 527 -22.97 41.49 -11.68
N LYS A 528 -22.78 40.28 -11.12
CA LYS A 528 -22.71 40.04 -9.67
C LYS A 528 -21.48 40.73 -9.06
N PRO A 529 -21.61 41.45 -7.93
CA PRO A 529 -20.53 42.23 -7.29
C PRO A 529 -19.53 41.39 -6.48
N ASN A 530 -19.22 40.20 -6.96
CA ASN A 530 -18.47 39.19 -6.22
C ASN A 530 -17.04 39.04 -6.74
N PHE A 531 -16.08 38.85 -5.84
CA PHE A 531 -14.67 38.65 -6.13
C PHE A 531 -14.17 37.39 -5.42
N ALA A 532 -13.24 36.66 -6.02
CA ALA A 532 -12.66 35.46 -5.42
C ALA A 532 -11.29 35.75 -4.84
N TYR A 533 -10.99 35.18 -3.67
CA TYR A 533 -9.62 34.95 -3.22
C TYR A 533 -9.39 33.44 -3.21
N ILE A 534 -8.30 32.96 -3.80
CA ILE A 534 -7.99 31.52 -3.87
C ILE A 534 -6.54 31.31 -3.40
N GLY A 535 -6.36 30.62 -2.28
CA GLY A 535 -5.01 30.36 -1.78
C GLY A 535 -4.97 29.63 -0.44
N ARG A 536 -3.77 29.17 -0.06
CA ARG A 536 -3.53 28.61 1.27
C ARG A 536 -3.69 29.70 2.33
N LEU A 537 -4.44 29.45 3.40
CA LEU A 537 -4.64 30.42 4.46
C LEU A 537 -3.42 30.46 5.42
N SER A 538 -2.30 31.02 4.96
CA SER A 538 -1.03 31.14 5.69
C SER A 538 -0.53 32.59 5.76
N LYS A 539 0.51 32.83 6.59
CA LYS A 539 1.08 34.16 6.81
C LYS A 539 1.58 34.84 5.52
N ASP A 540 2.22 34.08 4.63
CA ASP A 540 2.80 34.61 3.39
C ASP A 540 1.75 35.16 2.43
N LYS A 541 0.50 34.68 2.54
CA LYS A 541 -0.62 35.14 1.71
C LYS A 541 -1.32 36.39 2.23
N ASN A 542 -0.85 36.97 3.34
CA ASN A 542 -1.27 38.28 3.85
C ASN A 542 -2.79 38.46 4.05
N LEU A 543 -3.47 37.44 4.54
CA LEU A 543 -4.95 37.41 4.61
C LEU A 543 -5.59 38.58 5.36
N MET A 544 -4.87 39.22 6.29
CA MET A 544 -5.40 40.38 7.03
C MET A 544 -5.69 41.58 6.12
N ALA A 545 -4.99 41.68 4.98
CA ALA A 545 -5.33 42.68 3.98
C ALA A 545 -6.76 42.52 3.44
N LEU A 546 -7.33 41.30 3.42
CA LEU A 546 -8.74 41.09 3.04
C LEU A 546 -9.71 41.68 4.07
N ILE A 547 -9.35 41.67 5.35
CA ILE A 547 -10.14 42.31 6.42
C ILE A 547 -10.17 43.82 6.20
N ASP A 548 -9.01 44.43 5.93
CA ASP A 548 -8.91 45.87 5.72
C ASP A 548 -9.60 46.32 4.42
N ILE A 549 -9.50 45.51 3.34
CA ILE A 549 -10.30 45.72 2.13
C ILE A 549 -11.80 45.65 2.45
N GLY A 550 -12.23 44.67 3.26
CA GLY A 550 -13.62 44.56 3.72
C GLY A 550 -14.11 45.78 4.51
N LYS A 551 -13.26 46.33 5.39
CA LYS A 551 -13.54 47.59 6.12
C LYS A 551 -13.72 48.77 5.17
N GLU A 552 -12.89 48.89 4.15
CA GLU A 552 -12.98 49.97 3.17
C GLU A 552 -14.24 49.83 2.28
N ILE A 553 -14.61 48.60 1.89
CA ILE A 553 -15.90 48.30 1.21
C ILE A 553 -17.08 48.77 2.07
N LYS A 554 -17.07 48.42 3.36
CA LYS A 554 -18.12 48.83 4.32
C LYS A 554 -18.18 50.34 4.48
N LYS A 555 -17.02 51.00 4.63
CA LYS A 555 -16.89 52.45 4.79
C LYS A 555 -17.44 53.22 3.58
N GLN A 556 -17.22 52.71 2.37
CA GLN A 556 -17.73 53.32 1.12
C GLN A 556 -19.14 52.85 0.74
N ASN A 557 -19.80 52.02 1.58
CA ASN A 557 -21.14 51.47 1.35
C ASN A 557 -21.30 50.78 -0.02
N LEU A 558 -20.33 49.97 -0.42
CA LEU A 558 -20.32 49.23 -1.70
C LEU A 558 -20.92 47.83 -1.53
N ASP A 559 -21.71 47.35 -2.50
CA ASP A 559 -22.28 45.98 -2.51
C ASP A 559 -21.25 44.88 -2.90
N PHE A 560 -19.95 45.13 -2.73
CA PHE A 560 -18.91 44.16 -3.09
C PHE A 560 -18.81 43.01 -2.09
N LYS A 561 -18.66 41.79 -2.61
CA LYS A 561 -18.53 40.55 -1.81
C LYS A 561 -17.24 39.82 -2.18
N ILE A 562 -16.50 39.32 -1.20
CA ILE A 562 -15.27 38.56 -1.41
C ILE A 562 -15.47 37.14 -0.91
N ASN A 563 -15.43 36.18 -1.83
CA ASN A 563 -15.49 34.75 -1.56
C ASN A 563 -14.07 34.20 -1.39
N ILE A 564 -13.75 33.73 -0.19
CA ILE A 564 -12.42 33.25 0.21
C ILE A 564 -12.41 31.73 0.13
N TYR A 565 -11.68 31.20 -0.85
CA TYR A 565 -11.50 29.78 -1.10
C TYR A 565 -10.11 29.33 -0.64
N GLY A 566 -10.08 28.22 0.10
CA GLY A 566 -8.87 27.62 0.63
C GLY A 566 -8.96 27.31 2.11
N THR A 567 -7.92 26.65 2.60
CA THR A 567 -7.76 26.24 4.00
C THR A 567 -6.33 26.54 4.47
N GLY A 568 -6.10 26.56 5.78
CA GLY A 568 -4.77 26.80 6.33
C GLY A 568 -4.79 27.19 7.81
N GLU A 569 -3.60 27.37 8.38
CA GLU A 569 -3.38 27.66 9.81
C GLU A 569 -4.06 28.95 10.29
N LEU A 570 -4.35 29.89 9.39
CA LEU A 570 -4.98 31.17 9.74
C LEU A 570 -6.51 31.16 9.62
N LEU A 571 -7.15 30.02 9.30
CA LEU A 571 -8.60 29.94 9.09
C LEU A 571 -9.40 30.42 10.32
N ASP A 572 -9.04 29.98 11.52
CA ASP A 572 -9.76 30.40 12.73
C ASP A 572 -9.52 31.87 13.05
N LYS A 573 -8.31 32.37 12.75
CA LYS A 573 -7.96 33.78 12.96
C LYS A 573 -8.78 34.68 12.04
N ILE A 574 -8.84 34.38 10.74
CA ILE A 574 -9.62 35.18 9.78
C ILE A 574 -11.11 35.13 10.09
N LYS A 575 -11.64 33.97 10.53
CA LYS A 575 -13.05 33.83 10.94
C LYS A 575 -13.41 34.73 12.12
N LYS A 576 -12.52 34.82 13.12
CA LYS A 576 -12.69 35.72 14.28
C LYS A 576 -12.65 37.19 13.86
N GLU A 577 -11.71 37.57 13.00
CA GLU A 577 -11.59 38.95 12.51
C GLU A 577 -12.80 39.37 11.67
N ILE A 578 -13.34 38.49 10.83
CA ILE A 578 -14.55 38.79 10.04
C ILE A 578 -15.72 39.13 10.98
N LYS A 579 -15.93 38.32 12.03
CA LYS A 579 -17.00 38.56 13.01
C LYS A 579 -16.74 39.81 13.87
N TYR A 580 -15.50 40.01 14.32
CA TYR A 580 -15.16 41.15 15.19
C TYR A 580 -15.35 42.51 14.49
N ASN A 581 -15.20 42.56 13.17
CA ASN A 581 -15.35 43.79 12.39
C ASN A 581 -16.72 43.92 11.68
N ASP A 582 -17.68 43.04 12.01
CA ASP A 582 -19.01 42.92 11.37
C ASP A 582 -18.92 42.91 9.82
N LEU A 583 -18.11 41.98 9.29
CA LEU A 583 -17.85 41.82 7.86
C LEU A 583 -18.51 40.56 7.27
N GLU A 584 -19.38 39.86 8.01
CA GLU A 584 -20.01 38.60 7.54
C GLU A 584 -20.82 38.74 6.24
N ASN A 585 -21.30 39.95 5.93
CA ASN A 585 -22.05 40.23 4.70
C ASN A 585 -21.14 40.60 3.50
N ILE A 586 -19.84 40.79 3.74
CA ILE A 586 -18.84 41.19 2.74
C ILE A 586 -17.86 40.04 2.48
N LEU A 587 -17.35 39.37 3.52
CA LEU A 587 -16.31 38.34 3.44
C LEU A 587 -16.90 36.95 3.71
N PHE A 588 -16.87 36.08 2.71
CA PHE A 588 -17.48 34.74 2.77
C PHE A 588 -16.41 33.65 2.73
N LEU A 589 -16.22 32.93 3.83
CA LEU A 589 -15.35 31.75 3.88
C LEU A 589 -16.03 30.56 3.19
N ARG A 590 -15.53 30.13 2.03
CA ARG A 590 -16.12 29.05 1.22
C ARG A 590 -15.44 27.69 1.41
N GLY A 591 -14.24 27.66 1.99
CA GLY A 591 -13.46 26.44 2.14
C GLY A 591 -12.78 26.00 0.85
N TYR A 592 -12.39 24.73 0.76
CA TYR A 592 -11.79 24.17 -0.46
C TYR A 592 -12.87 23.88 -1.51
N GLU A 593 -12.65 24.38 -2.72
CA GLU A 593 -13.46 24.10 -3.91
C GLU A 593 -12.50 23.68 -5.03
N GLU A 594 -12.74 22.52 -5.64
CA GLU A 594 -11.87 21.93 -6.67
C GLU A 594 -12.26 22.43 -8.05
N ASP A 595 -13.54 22.78 -8.24
CA ASP A 595 -14.08 23.28 -9.50
C ASP A 595 -13.86 24.80 -9.63
N LYS A 596 -12.88 25.17 -10.47
CA LYS A 596 -12.53 26.57 -10.75
C LYS A 596 -13.59 27.28 -11.58
N GLU A 597 -14.28 26.56 -12.46
CA GLU A 597 -15.37 27.13 -13.27
C GLU A 597 -16.48 27.61 -12.33
N LYS A 598 -16.92 26.76 -11.40
CA LYS A 598 -17.92 27.10 -10.38
C LYS A 598 -17.52 28.29 -9.50
N ILE A 599 -16.23 28.46 -9.22
CA ILE A 599 -15.72 29.65 -8.54
C ILE A 599 -15.94 30.89 -9.42
N PHE A 600 -15.49 30.85 -10.68
CA PHE A 600 -15.51 32.02 -11.56
C PHE A 600 -16.85 32.31 -12.25
N GLU A 601 -17.82 31.39 -12.22
CA GLU A 601 -19.22 31.65 -12.57
C GLU A 601 -19.81 32.76 -11.68
N ASN A 602 -19.44 32.73 -10.39
CA ASN A 602 -20.02 33.60 -9.38
C ASN A 602 -19.11 34.75 -8.97
N ASN A 603 -17.88 34.84 -9.51
CA ASN A 603 -16.90 35.87 -9.16
C ASN A 603 -16.34 36.53 -10.42
N ARG A 604 -16.33 37.88 -10.47
CA ARG A 604 -15.92 38.65 -11.65
C ARG A 604 -14.41 38.78 -11.82
N ALA A 605 -13.64 38.61 -10.74
CA ALA A 605 -12.19 38.69 -10.75
C ALA A 605 -11.57 37.96 -9.55
N LEU A 606 -10.27 37.65 -9.66
CA LEU A 606 -9.45 37.14 -8.56
C LEU A 606 -8.76 38.29 -7.83
N ILE A 607 -8.70 38.21 -6.50
CA ILE A 607 -7.95 39.08 -5.61
C ILE A 607 -6.74 38.32 -5.08
N LEU A 608 -5.55 38.90 -5.20
CA LEU A 608 -4.31 38.38 -4.62
C LEU A 608 -3.60 39.44 -3.77
N VAL A 609 -3.61 39.25 -2.46
CA VAL A 609 -2.98 40.18 -1.50
C VAL A 609 -1.66 39.68 -0.94
N SER A 610 -1.10 38.59 -1.50
CA SER A 610 0.09 37.91 -0.99
C SER A 610 1.30 38.83 -0.77
N LYS A 611 2.09 38.56 0.28
CA LYS A 611 3.37 39.24 0.52
C LYS A 611 4.46 38.74 -0.42
N THR A 612 4.49 37.43 -0.65
CA THR A 612 5.46 36.75 -1.52
C THR A 612 4.77 35.64 -2.31
N GLU A 613 5.19 35.45 -3.57
CA GLU A 613 4.78 34.35 -4.45
C GLU A 613 5.91 33.97 -5.39
N GLY A 614 6.06 32.67 -5.64
CA GLY A 614 6.97 32.14 -6.66
C GLY A 614 6.54 32.51 -8.07
N PHE A 615 5.70 31.70 -8.70
CA PHE A 615 4.95 32.06 -9.90
C PHE A 615 3.49 31.67 -9.67
N PRO A 616 2.55 32.64 -9.63
CA PRO A 616 1.18 32.40 -9.18
C PRO A 616 0.34 31.73 -10.28
N LEU A 617 0.40 30.39 -10.38
CA LEU A 617 -0.40 29.61 -11.35
C LEU A 617 -1.91 29.92 -11.29
N VAL A 618 -2.42 30.31 -10.12
CA VAL A 618 -3.82 30.71 -9.96
C VAL A 618 -4.22 31.91 -10.83
N ILE A 619 -3.28 32.76 -11.24
CA ILE A 619 -3.53 33.83 -12.22
C ILE A 619 -3.82 33.22 -13.59
N LEU A 620 -3.00 32.26 -14.04
CA LEU A 620 -3.22 31.58 -15.30
C LEU A 620 -4.53 30.77 -15.29
N GLU A 621 -4.83 30.10 -14.18
CA GLU A 621 -6.12 29.42 -13.95
C GLU A 621 -7.30 30.39 -13.93
N THR A 622 -7.09 31.67 -13.60
CA THR A 622 -8.15 32.70 -13.64
C THR A 622 -8.37 33.18 -15.07
N TYR A 623 -7.26 33.37 -15.79
CA TYR A 623 -7.26 33.79 -17.19
C TYR A 623 -7.90 32.76 -18.11
N SER A 624 -7.78 31.46 -17.83
CA SER A 624 -8.46 30.41 -18.62
C SER A 624 -9.98 30.59 -18.65
N TYR A 625 -10.58 31.19 -17.62
CA TYR A 625 -12.01 31.50 -17.57
C TYR A 625 -12.36 32.93 -18.02
N GLY A 626 -11.41 33.65 -18.62
CA GLY A 626 -11.61 35.03 -19.07
C GLY A 626 -11.90 36.01 -17.93
N ARG A 627 -11.39 35.75 -16.72
CA ARG A 627 -11.51 36.63 -15.55
C ARG A 627 -10.24 37.42 -15.34
N SER A 628 -10.37 38.66 -14.90
CA SER A 628 -9.23 39.53 -14.59
C SER A 628 -8.76 39.35 -13.14
N VAL A 629 -7.63 39.98 -12.80
CA VAL A 629 -7.00 39.90 -11.47
C VAL A 629 -6.72 41.29 -10.91
N ILE A 630 -6.83 41.43 -9.59
CA ILE A 630 -6.42 42.61 -8.83
C ILE A 630 -5.47 42.15 -7.75
N LEU A 631 -4.28 42.73 -7.70
CA LEU A 631 -3.23 42.20 -6.84
C LEU A 631 -2.26 43.24 -6.29
N PHE A 632 -1.65 42.90 -5.17
CA PHE A 632 -0.53 43.67 -4.65
C PHE A 632 0.73 43.44 -5.47
N ASN A 633 1.41 44.52 -5.86
CA ASN A 633 2.71 44.46 -6.54
C ASN A 633 3.87 44.25 -5.55
N SER A 634 3.74 43.22 -4.71
CA SER A 634 4.69 42.85 -3.65
C SER A 634 5.73 41.82 -4.12
N PHE A 635 5.39 40.96 -5.08
CA PHE A 635 6.23 39.84 -5.54
C PHE A 635 6.65 39.97 -7.01
N THR A 636 7.81 39.39 -7.36
CA THR A 636 8.57 39.74 -8.58
C THR A 636 7.97 39.17 -9.87
N SER A 637 7.53 37.91 -9.83
CA SER A 637 7.08 37.16 -11.01
C SER A 637 5.76 37.65 -11.61
N VAL A 638 4.98 38.42 -10.85
CA VAL A 638 3.63 38.82 -11.26
C VAL A 638 3.60 39.65 -12.51
N SER A 639 4.67 40.40 -12.73
CA SER A 639 4.77 41.32 -13.85
C SER A 639 5.14 40.65 -15.18
N ASP A 640 5.48 39.36 -15.15
CA ASP A 640 5.55 38.53 -16.36
C ASP A 640 4.15 37.95 -16.68
N ALA A 641 3.36 37.62 -15.65
CA ALA A 641 2.02 37.04 -15.80
C ALA A 641 0.92 38.09 -16.08
N VAL A 642 1.05 39.31 -15.55
CA VAL A 642 0.03 40.37 -15.60
C VAL A 642 0.58 41.63 -16.24
N GLU A 643 -0.09 42.11 -17.29
CA GLU A 643 0.08 43.46 -17.84
C GLU A 643 -0.91 44.42 -17.16
N ASP A 644 -0.39 45.39 -16.40
CA ASP A 644 -1.18 46.37 -15.65
C ASP A 644 -2.09 47.21 -16.55
N ASN A 645 -3.33 47.43 -16.11
CA ASN A 645 -4.42 48.08 -16.83
C ASN A 645 -4.85 47.42 -18.16
N LYS A 646 -4.27 46.26 -18.52
CA LYS A 646 -4.65 45.50 -19.73
C LYS A 646 -5.25 44.15 -19.44
N THR A 647 -4.71 43.43 -18.45
CA THR A 647 -5.11 42.06 -18.08
C THR A 647 -5.49 41.94 -16.61
N GLY A 648 -5.03 42.88 -15.80
CA GLY A 648 -5.36 43.05 -14.39
C GLY A 648 -4.86 44.38 -13.87
N PHE A 649 -4.96 44.59 -12.56
CA PHE A 649 -4.51 45.80 -11.89
C PHE A 649 -3.49 45.52 -10.78
N PHE A 650 -2.42 46.31 -10.78
CA PHE A 650 -1.50 46.42 -9.67
C PHE A 650 -1.95 47.47 -8.67
N VAL A 651 -1.77 47.15 -7.39
CA VAL A 651 -2.01 48.05 -6.27
C VAL A 651 -0.78 48.00 -5.37
N LYS A 652 -0.37 49.15 -4.85
CA LYS A 652 0.70 49.15 -3.84
C LYS A 652 0.21 48.48 -2.56
N PRO A 653 1.02 47.61 -1.92
CA PRO A 653 0.61 46.95 -0.69
C PRO A 653 0.12 47.96 0.36
N TYR A 654 -0.96 47.60 1.06
CA TYR A 654 -1.58 48.39 2.14
C TYR A 654 -2.24 49.72 1.72
N ILE A 655 -2.34 50.03 0.42
CA ILE A 655 -3.14 51.16 -0.08
C ILE A 655 -4.53 50.64 -0.48
N TYR A 656 -5.39 50.44 0.52
CA TYR A 656 -6.69 49.79 0.33
C TYR A 656 -7.69 50.64 -0.45
N SER A 657 -7.64 51.98 -0.34
CA SER A 657 -8.48 52.89 -1.12
C SER A 657 -8.24 52.75 -2.63
N GLU A 658 -6.98 52.67 -3.05
CA GLU A 658 -6.60 52.39 -4.44
C GLU A 658 -7.11 51.01 -4.88
N PHE A 659 -7.05 50.01 -4.00
CA PHE A 659 -7.57 48.67 -4.28
C PHE A 659 -9.07 48.70 -4.62
N ILE A 660 -9.86 49.47 -3.86
CA ILE A 660 -11.29 49.65 -4.12
C ILE A 660 -11.55 50.37 -5.46
N GLU A 661 -10.75 51.38 -5.80
CA GLU A 661 -10.86 52.04 -7.11
C GLU A 661 -10.58 51.08 -8.27
N LYS A 662 -9.59 50.18 -8.13
CA LYS A 662 -9.34 49.14 -9.12
C LYS A 662 -10.46 48.09 -9.17
N MET A 663 -11.09 47.75 -8.03
CA MET A 663 -12.27 46.87 -8.00
C MET A 663 -13.46 47.46 -8.77
N LYS A 664 -13.68 48.77 -8.71
CA LYS A 664 -14.73 49.46 -9.49
C LYS A 664 -14.48 49.36 -11.00
N LYS A 665 -13.21 49.44 -11.42
CA LYS A 665 -12.79 49.46 -12.84
C LYS A 665 -12.57 48.09 -13.47
N ILE A 666 -12.74 46.98 -12.73
CA ILE A 666 -12.35 45.64 -13.20
C ILE A 666 -13.04 45.19 -14.50
N ASN A 667 -14.24 45.70 -14.77
CA ASN A 667 -14.99 45.39 -15.99
C ASN A 667 -14.44 46.11 -17.23
N GLU A 668 -13.55 47.10 -17.08
CA GLU A 668 -12.87 47.79 -18.18
C GLU A 668 -11.84 46.89 -18.88
N ILE A 669 -11.40 45.81 -18.21
CA ILE A 669 -10.44 44.85 -18.74
C ILE A 669 -11.11 43.96 -19.79
N LYS A 670 -10.56 43.96 -21.02
CA LYS A 670 -11.06 43.16 -22.14
C LYS A 670 -10.57 41.71 -22.06
N GLN A 671 -11.48 40.75 -22.29
CA GLN A 671 -11.16 39.32 -22.32
C GLN A 671 -10.12 38.97 -23.41
N GLU A 672 -10.11 39.67 -24.54
CA GLU A 672 -9.11 39.49 -25.62
C GLU A 672 -7.67 39.73 -25.16
N ASN A 673 -7.45 40.68 -24.24
CA ASN A 673 -6.11 40.94 -23.70
C ASN A 673 -5.67 39.79 -22.79
N ILE A 674 -6.61 39.23 -22.02
CA ILE A 674 -6.39 38.10 -21.13
C ILE A 674 -6.01 36.85 -21.94
N GLU A 675 -6.73 36.57 -23.02
CA GLU A 675 -6.47 35.46 -23.94
C GLU A 675 -5.05 35.54 -24.52
N LYS A 676 -4.69 36.68 -25.13
CA LYS A 676 -3.34 36.92 -25.68
C LYS A 676 -2.22 36.76 -24.65
N GLN A 677 -2.49 37.12 -23.39
CA GLN A 677 -1.53 36.97 -22.31
C GLN A 677 -1.41 35.51 -21.87
N LEU A 678 -2.54 34.79 -21.75
CA LEU A 678 -2.57 33.38 -21.40
C LEU A 678 -1.84 32.50 -22.42
N GLU A 679 -1.99 32.80 -23.71
CA GLU A 679 -1.31 32.09 -24.81
C GLU A 679 0.23 32.06 -24.66
N LYS A 680 0.84 33.00 -23.93
CA LYS A 680 2.29 33.01 -23.70
C LYS A 680 2.74 31.86 -22.77
N PHE A 681 1.84 31.34 -21.94
CA PHE A 681 2.11 30.33 -20.92
C PHE A 681 1.56 28.94 -21.27
N ASP A 682 1.14 28.75 -22.52
CA ASP A 682 0.69 27.48 -23.03
C ASP A 682 1.80 26.40 -22.91
N ASN A 683 1.41 25.22 -22.45
CA ASN A 683 2.26 24.05 -22.28
C ASN A 683 3.12 23.77 -23.53
N GLU A 684 2.56 23.88 -24.74
CA GLU A 684 3.30 23.62 -25.99
C GLU A 684 4.47 24.59 -26.18
N LYS A 685 4.27 25.89 -25.87
CA LYS A 685 5.33 26.90 -25.99
C LYS A 685 6.38 26.73 -24.90
N ILE A 686 5.96 26.63 -23.64
CA ILE A 686 6.87 26.54 -22.50
C ILE A 686 7.68 25.24 -22.54
N PHE A 687 7.06 24.09 -22.81
CA PHE A 687 7.81 22.83 -22.85
C PHE A 687 8.69 22.69 -24.11
N LYS A 688 8.51 23.53 -25.14
CA LYS A 688 9.49 23.68 -26.21
C LYS A 688 10.79 24.33 -25.71
N GLU A 689 10.70 25.31 -24.81
CA GLU A 689 11.87 25.88 -24.14
C GLU A 689 12.60 24.84 -23.29
N TRP A 690 11.85 24.02 -22.54
CA TRP A 690 12.41 22.88 -21.81
C TRP A 690 13.11 21.88 -22.73
N ASN A 691 12.51 21.53 -23.87
CA ASN A 691 13.16 20.67 -24.86
C ASN A 691 14.49 21.25 -25.37
N ASN A 692 14.54 22.56 -25.63
CA ASN A 692 15.78 23.22 -26.03
C ASN A 692 16.83 23.15 -24.92
N LEU A 693 16.43 23.37 -23.66
CA LEU A 693 17.32 23.25 -22.50
C LEU A 693 17.87 21.83 -22.36
N PHE A 694 17.01 20.81 -22.53
CA PHE A 694 17.40 19.42 -22.50
C PHE A 694 18.42 19.07 -23.58
N SER A 695 18.25 19.60 -24.79
CA SER A 695 19.23 19.46 -25.88
C SER A 695 20.55 20.19 -25.60
N GLN A 696 20.50 21.36 -24.98
CA GLN A 696 21.72 22.09 -24.57
C GLN A 696 22.54 21.27 -23.56
N ILE A 697 21.88 20.69 -22.56
CA ILE A 697 22.53 19.84 -21.55
C ILE A 697 23.20 18.61 -22.19
N GLU A 698 22.57 18.01 -23.19
CA GLU A 698 23.15 16.86 -23.92
C GLU A 698 24.34 17.26 -24.78
N ASN A 699 24.30 18.44 -25.41
CA ASN A 699 25.40 18.93 -26.25
C ASN A 699 26.61 19.38 -25.42
N GLU A 700 26.40 19.93 -24.21
CA GLU A 700 27.46 20.28 -23.26
C GLU A 700 28.24 19.04 -22.79
N ASP A 701 27.60 17.86 -22.73
CA ASP A 701 28.25 16.56 -22.46
C ASP A 701 28.94 15.96 -23.70
N GLY A 702 28.74 16.56 -24.88
CA GLY A 702 29.09 16.05 -26.19
C GLY A 702 30.59 16.01 -26.53
N ILE A 703 31.50 16.23 -25.58
CA ILE A 703 32.92 15.84 -25.73
C ILE A 703 33.13 14.54 -24.94
N LYS A 704 32.65 13.43 -25.54
CA LYS A 704 33.07 12.02 -25.39
C LYS A 704 31.86 11.07 -25.48
N SER A 705 31.43 10.76 -26.70
CA SER A 705 31.32 9.36 -27.15
C SER A 705 30.72 9.31 -28.55
N LYS A 706 31.48 8.71 -29.46
CA LYS A 706 31.01 8.20 -30.74
C LYS A 706 29.91 7.18 -30.47
N ASP A 707 28.77 7.31 -31.14
CA ASP A 707 28.08 6.22 -31.84
C ASP A 707 26.86 6.80 -32.57
N ASN A 708 27.06 7.13 -33.84
CA ASN A 708 26.04 7.63 -34.78
C ASN A 708 26.01 6.70 -36.00
N ILE A 709 25.36 5.55 -35.90
CA ILE A 709 24.88 4.74 -37.04
C ILE A 709 23.74 3.91 -36.43
N ILE A 710 22.46 3.93 -36.82
CA ILE A 710 21.82 3.92 -38.12
C ILE A 710 20.40 4.49 -37.90
N THR A 711 20.05 5.58 -38.58
CA THR A 711 18.65 5.87 -38.94
C THR A 711 18.58 5.95 -40.46
N SER A 712 17.86 5.01 -41.08
CA SER A 712 17.12 5.23 -42.33
C SER A 712 16.60 3.89 -42.88
N LYS A 713 15.33 3.59 -42.58
CA LYS A 713 14.33 3.03 -43.51
C LYS A 713 13.06 2.70 -42.75
N ALA A 714 12.25 3.73 -42.51
CA ALA A 714 10.81 3.56 -42.43
C ALA A 714 10.25 3.92 -43.81
N LYS A 715 9.42 3.05 -44.41
CA LYS A 715 8.19 3.45 -45.12
C LYS A 715 7.42 2.27 -45.73
N LYS A 716 6.09 2.36 -45.55
CA LYS A 716 4.95 1.71 -46.25
C LYS A 716 4.69 0.25 -45.81
N THR A 717 3.50 -0.15 -45.38
CA THR A 717 2.18 0.02 -46.03
C THR A 717 0.96 -0.11 -45.08
N ASN A 718 0.07 0.88 -45.21
CA ASN A 718 -1.39 0.82 -45.39
C ASN A 718 -2.40 0.06 -44.49
N LEU A 719 -3.43 0.87 -44.17
CA LEU A 719 -4.78 0.59 -43.67
C LEU A 719 -5.65 -0.27 -44.62
N LYS A 720 -6.47 -1.16 -44.03
CA LYS A 720 -7.96 -1.23 -44.11
C LYS A 720 -8.47 -2.67 -43.89
N ALA A 721 -9.35 -2.87 -42.90
CA ALA A 721 -10.63 -3.58 -43.04
C ALA A 721 -11.36 -3.64 -41.69
N LYS A 722 -12.59 -3.10 -41.67
CA LYS A 722 -13.58 -3.17 -40.58
C LYS A 722 -14.45 -4.43 -40.71
N ASP A 723 -14.97 -4.85 -39.57
CA ASP A 723 -16.26 -5.53 -39.33
C ASP A 723 -16.58 -6.86 -40.05
N LYS A 724 -16.67 -7.93 -39.24
CA LYS A 724 -17.82 -8.87 -39.14
C LYS A 724 -17.46 -10.10 -38.28
N THR A 725 -17.61 -10.03 -36.95
CA THR A 725 -17.69 -11.28 -36.13
C THR A 725 -18.31 -11.13 -34.74
N ALA A 726 -19.20 -10.15 -34.50
CA ALA A 726 -19.86 -10.00 -33.20
C ALA A 726 -21.23 -10.72 -33.06
N LYS A 727 -21.72 -11.45 -34.07
CA LYS A 727 -23.07 -12.07 -34.04
C LYS A 727 -23.13 -13.61 -34.03
N ILE A 728 -21.99 -14.30 -34.01
CA ILE A 728 -21.96 -15.78 -33.95
C ILE A 728 -21.68 -16.30 -32.53
N TYR A 729 -21.12 -15.47 -31.65
CA TYR A 729 -20.66 -15.90 -30.31
C TYR A 729 -21.78 -16.00 -29.25
N LEU A 730 -22.95 -15.40 -29.48
CA LEU A 730 -24.06 -15.38 -28.51
C LEU A 730 -25.10 -16.49 -28.69
N LYS A 731 -25.02 -17.29 -29.77
CA LYS A 731 -26.01 -18.35 -30.06
C LYS A 731 -25.59 -19.75 -29.56
N LYS A 732 -24.28 -20.01 -29.34
CA LYS A 732 -23.77 -21.28 -28.81
C LYS A 732 -23.86 -21.40 -27.27
N ARG A 733 -23.86 -20.29 -26.53
CA ARG A 733 -23.84 -20.27 -25.05
C ARG A 733 -25.16 -20.69 -24.39
N ARG A 734 -26.30 -20.66 -25.11
CA ARG A 734 -27.63 -21.07 -24.59
C ARG A 734 -27.90 -22.57 -24.64
N ARG A 735 -27.22 -23.34 -25.50
CA ARG A 735 -27.41 -24.80 -25.60
C ARG A 735 -26.66 -25.59 -24.52
N THR A 736 -25.52 -25.09 -24.06
CA THR A 736 -24.73 -25.72 -22.97
C THR A 736 -25.37 -25.53 -21.58
N ILE A 737 -26.04 -24.40 -21.34
CA ILE A 737 -26.72 -24.11 -20.06
C ILE A 737 -27.96 -25.00 -19.87
N ASN A 738 -28.69 -25.31 -20.95
CA ASN A 738 -29.87 -26.18 -20.89
C ASN A 738 -29.53 -27.68 -20.85
N TYR A 739 -28.30 -28.07 -21.22
CA TYR A 739 -27.81 -29.44 -21.10
C TYR A 739 -27.38 -29.77 -19.66
N LEU A 740 -26.85 -28.78 -18.92
CA LEU A 740 -26.38 -28.95 -17.55
C LEU A 740 -27.51 -28.85 -16.49
N SER A 741 -28.65 -28.23 -16.80
CA SER A 741 -29.77 -28.08 -15.86
C SER A 741 -30.60 -29.36 -15.64
N LYS A 742 -30.49 -30.36 -16.52
CA LYS A 742 -31.34 -31.58 -16.49
C LYS A 742 -30.76 -32.78 -15.75
N LYS A 743 -29.51 -32.75 -15.28
CA LYS A 743 -28.86 -33.90 -14.57
C LYS A 743 -28.54 -33.67 -13.08
N LEU A 744 -29.00 -32.56 -12.48
CA LEU A 744 -28.63 -32.15 -11.12
C LEU A 744 -29.63 -32.39 -9.96
N PRO A 745 -30.46 -33.47 -9.88
CA PRO A 745 -31.23 -33.74 -8.64
C PRO A 745 -30.67 -34.80 -7.67
N LYS A 746 -29.49 -35.40 -7.90
CA LYS A 746 -28.90 -36.40 -6.96
C LYS A 746 -27.55 -36.01 -6.33
N PHE A 747 -27.02 -34.83 -6.67
CA PHE A 747 -25.73 -34.33 -6.18
C PHE A 747 -25.87 -33.32 -5.02
N THR A 748 -27.09 -32.94 -4.64
CA THR A 748 -27.38 -31.78 -3.78
C THR A 748 -27.38 -32.05 -2.27
N LYS A 749 -27.26 -33.31 -1.81
CA LYS A 749 -27.23 -33.62 -0.36
C LYS A 749 -25.80 -33.73 0.21
N LYS A 750 -24.83 -34.21 -0.60
CA LYS A 750 -23.42 -34.35 -0.19
C LYS A 750 -22.57 -33.11 -0.48
N LEU A 751 -22.99 -32.25 -1.42
CA LEU A 751 -22.37 -30.94 -1.66
C LEU A 751 -22.73 -29.88 -0.61
N LYS A 752 -23.86 -30.00 0.10
CA LYS A 752 -24.20 -29.02 1.15
C LYS A 752 -23.21 -29.05 2.33
N SER A 753 -22.57 -30.18 2.64
CA SER A 753 -21.54 -30.24 3.68
C SER A 753 -20.15 -29.79 3.21
N SER A 754 -19.82 -29.99 1.93
CA SER A 754 -18.52 -29.60 1.36
C SER A 754 -18.48 -28.16 0.81
N ILE A 755 -19.61 -27.58 0.40
CA ILE A 755 -19.69 -26.16 0.00
C ILE A 755 -19.39 -25.23 1.19
N TYR A 756 -19.70 -25.63 2.42
CA TYR A 756 -19.33 -24.86 3.62
C TYR A 756 -17.83 -24.85 3.92
N LYS A 757 -17.04 -25.78 3.35
CA LYS A 757 -15.57 -25.81 3.51
C LYS A 757 -14.80 -25.04 2.43
N ILE A 758 -15.43 -24.72 1.29
CA ILE A 758 -14.75 -24.16 0.10
C ILE A 758 -14.80 -22.60 0.03
N GLN A 759 -15.37 -21.90 1.03
CA GLN A 759 -15.44 -20.42 1.03
C GLN A 759 -14.75 -19.69 2.20
N GLY A 760 -13.81 -20.33 2.89
CA GLY A 760 -13.17 -19.75 4.08
C GLY A 760 -11.97 -18.83 3.82
N LYS A 761 -12.12 -17.70 3.11
CA LYS A 761 -11.14 -16.61 3.29
C LYS A 761 -11.25 -16.20 4.78
N LYS A 762 -10.26 -16.54 5.61
CA LYS A 762 -10.28 -16.18 7.03
C LYS A 762 -10.50 -14.66 7.12
N PRO A 763 -11.50 -14.18 7.86
CA PRO A 763 -11.77 -12.75 7.98
C PRO A 763 -10.53 -12.06 8.57
N LEU A 764 -10.28 -10.82 8.18
CA LEU A 764 -9.18 -10.05 8.79
C LEU A 764 -9.59 -9.54 10.17
N VAL A 765 -10.85 -9.10 10.30
CA VAL A 765 -11.43 -8.61 11.55
C VAL A 765 -12.68 -9.43 11.91
N SER A 766 -12.76 -9.87 13.15
CA SER A 766 -13.99 -10.39 13.76
C SER A 766 -14.60 -9.30 14.62
N VAL A 767 -15.76 -8.79 14.23
CA VAL A 767 -16.54 -7.87 15.05
C VAL A 767 -17.45 -8.69 15.96
N ILE A 768 -17.25 -8.59 17.27
CA ILE A 768 -18.01 -9.32 18.29
C ILE A 768 -19.05 -8.39 18.88
N ILE A 769 -20.32 -8.77 18.75
CA ILE A 769 -21.48 -8.01 19.22
C ILE A 769 -22.18 -8.81 20.33
N PRO A 770 -21.93 -8.51 21.61
CA PRO A 770 -22.74 -9.05 22.70
C PRO A 770 -24.13 -8.41 22.67
N CYS A 771 -25.19 -9.20 22.87
CA CYS A 771 -26.55 -8.68 22.94
C CYS A 771 -27.37 -9.39 24.02
N TYR A 772 -28.27 -8.62 24.64
CA TYR A 772 -29.23 -9.10 25.63
C TYR A 772 -30.48 -8.24 25.53
N ASN A 773 -31.59 -8.80 25.05
CA ASN A 773 -32.85 -8.11 24.75
C ASN A 773 -32.73 -6.92 23.77
N SER A 774 -31.79 -6.98 22.82
CA SER A 774 -31.41 -5.85 21.94
C SER A 774 -32.17 -5.79 20.59
N THR A 775 -33.41 -6.28 20.52
CA THR A 775 -34.17 -6.40 19.24
C THR A 775 -34.34 -5.07 18.51
N ALA A 776 -34.47 -3.96 19.25
CA ALA A 776 -34.65 -2.64 18.66
C ALA A 776 -33.39 -2.06 17.98
N PHE A 777 -32.18 -2.50 18.36
CA PHE A 777 -30.93 -1.80 18.01
C PHE A 777 -29.94 -2.63 17.20
N ILE A 778 -30.01 -3.96 17.31
CA ILE A 778 -29.05 -4.87 16.68
C ILE A 778 -28.92 -4.67 15.16
N LYS A 779 -30.02 -4.29 14.49
CA LYS A 779 -30.06 -4.03 13.04
C LYS A 779 -29.12 -2.89 12.64
N ASP A 780 -29.07 -1.87 13.47
CA ASP A 780 -28.29 -0.65 13.26
C ASP A 780 -26.79 -0.88 13.51
N ALA A 781 -26.47 -1.62 14.58
CA ALA A 781 -25.11 -2.05 14.90
C ALA A 781 -24.53 -2.90 13.74
N ILE A 782 -25.23 -3.95 13.31
CA ILE A 782 -24.83 -4.79 12.17
C ILE A 782 -24.70 -3.95 10.89
N GLY A 783 -25.67 -3.08 10.61
CA GLY A 783 -25.65 -2.19 9.45
C GLY A 783 -24.41 -1.29 9.41
N SER A 784 -23.94 -0.81 10.57
CA SER A 784 -22.72 0.01 10.66
C SER A 784 -21.44 -0.75 10.29
N VAL A 785 -21.40 -2.05 10.59
CA VAL A 785 -20.28 -2.95 10.21
C VAL A 785 -20.33 -3.32 8.73
N LEU A 786 -21.53 -3.58 8.18
CA LEU A 786 -21.68 -3.93 6.76
C LEU A 786 -21.29 -2.77 5.81
N ARG A 787 -21.41 -1.52 6.27
CA ARG A 787 -21.01 -0.32 5.51
C ARG A 787 -19.51 -0.02 5.54
N GLN A 788 -18.70 -0.84 6.19
CA GLN A 788 -17.25 -0.64 6.25
C GLN A 788 -16.60 -0.75 4.85
N LYS A 789 -15.56 0.07 4.63
CA LYS A 789 -14.70 -0.04 3.44
C LYS A 789 -13.92 -1.36 3.42
N LEU A 790 -13.49 -1.84 4.58
CA LEU A 790 -12.84 -3.14 4.74
C LEU A 790 -13.88 -4.26 4.46
N LYS A 791 -13.56 -5.20 3.55
CA LYS A 791 -14.51 -6.27 3.13
C LYS A 791 -14.26 -7.62 3.77
N ASP A 792 -13.06 -7.84 4.29
CA ASP A 792 -12.65 -9.08 4.97
C ASP A 792 -13.05 -9.02 6.46
N ILE A 793 -14.35 -8.93 6.73
CA ILE A 793 -14.91 -8.86 8.09
C ILE A 793 -15.86 -10.04 8.31
N GLU A 794 -15.82 -10.65 9.49
CA GLU A 794 -16.94 -11.44 10.01
C GLU A 794 -17.61 -10.72 11.18
N ILE A 795 -18.91 -10.96 11.34
CA ILE A 795 -19.73 -10.43 12.42
C ILE A 795 -20.19 -11.61 13.28
N ILE A 796 -19.90 -11.56 14.58
CA ILE A 796 -20.26 -12.58 15.55
C ILE A 796 -21.21 -11.95 16.55
N VAL A 797 -22.50 -12.25 16.41
CA VAL A 797 -23.54 -11.84 17.36
C VAL A 797 -23.69 -12.94 18.40
N VAL A 798 -23.49 -12.60 19.68
CA VAL A 798 -23.64 -13.53 20.80
C VAL A 798 -24.77 -13.04 21.70
N ASP A 799 -25.85 -13.80 21.75
CA ASP A 799 -27.04 -13.55 22.54
C ASP A 799 -26.90 -14.18 23.92
N ASP A 800 -26.90 -13.34 24.96
CA ASP A 800 -26.65 -13.71 26.35
C ASP A 800 -27.95 -14.08 27.10
N GLY A 801 -28.79 -14.90 26.48
CA GLY A 801 -30.00 -15.42 27.11
C GLY A 801 -31.21 -14.50 27.04
N SER A 802 -31.36 -13.74 25.95
CA SER A 802 -32.51 -12.83 25.76
C SER A 802 -33.84 -13.56 25.82
N LYS A 803 -34.86 -12.93 26.41
CA LYS A 803 -36.26 -13.43 26.39
C LYS A 803 -36.81 -13.41 24.97
N ASN A 804 -36.58 -12.30 24.27
CA ASN A 804 -36.89 -12.15 22.85
C ASN A 804 -35.57 -12.13 22.07
N THR A 805 -35.25 -13.24 21.42
CA THR A 805 -33.96 -13.39 20.73
C THR A 805 -33.88 -12.49 19.50
N VAL A 806 -32.67 -12.07 19.14
CA VAL A 806 -32.42 -11.32 17.90
C VAL A 806 -32.22 -12.22 16.68
N LYS A 807 -32.42 -13.54 16.83
CA LYS A 807 -32.10 -14.56 15.83
C LYS A 807 -32.77 -14.27 14.49
N ASP A 808 -34.05 -13.93 14.50
CA ASP A 808 -34.80 -13.67 13.27
C ASP A 808 -34.30 -12.41 12.55
N ILE A 809 -34.00 -11.35 13.31
CA ILE A 809 -33.42 -10.11 12.79
C ILE A 809 -32.04 -10.38 12.16
N VAL A 810 -31.19 -11.15 12.82
CA VAL A 810 -29.86 -11.51 12.32
C VAL A 810 -29.97 -12.39 11.07
N SER A 811 -30.90 -13.34 11.04
CA SER A 811 -31.13 -14.22 9.89
C SER A 811 -31.60 -13.47 8.64
N GLY A 812 -32.33 -12.35 8.82
CA GLY A 812 -32.83 -11.50 7.73
C GLY A 812 -31.77 -10.80 6.89
N PHE A 813 -30.51 -10.72 7.34
CA PHE A 813 -29.41 -10.09 6.58
C PHE A 813 -28.83 -10.97 5.45
N ASN A 814 -29.24 -12.25 5.34
CA ASN A 814 -28.88 -13.20 4.28
C ASN A 814 -27.39 -13.16 3.83
N SER A 815 -26.46 -13.08 4.79
CA SER A 815 -25.02 -12.96 4.55
C SER A 815 -24.25 -14.05 5.31
N PHE A 816 -23.44 -14.83 4.58
CA PHE A 816 -22.58 -15.88 5.16
C PHE A 816 -21.50 -15.35 6.12
N LYS A 817 -21.33 -14.02 6.21
CA LYS A 817 -20.36 -13.35 7.09
C LYS A 817 -20.88 -13.08 8.50
N ILE A 818 -22.17 -13.28 8.77
CA ILE A 818 -22.79 -13.02 10.07
C ILE A 818 -23.11 -14.36 10.75
N LYS A 819 -22.60 -14.53 11.97
CA LYS A 819 -22.80 -15.75 12.79
C LYS A 819 -23.55 -15.38 14.06
N TYR A 820 -24.66 -16.05 14.31
CA TYR A 820 -25.44 -15.91 15.54
C TYR A 820 -25.15 -17.08 16.48
N TYR A 821 -24.91 -16.78 17.75
CA TYR A 821 -24.76 -17.77 18.81
C TYR A 821 -25.65 -17.38 19.99
N TYR A 822 -26.34 -18.37 20.56
CA TYR A 822 -27.09 -18.21 21.80
C TYR A 822 -26.35 -18.92 22.94
N LYS A 823 -26.30 -18.29 24.12
CA LYS A 823 -25.77 -18.89 25.34
C LYS A 823 -26.64 -18.51 26.55
N LYS A 824 -26.55 -19.30 27.61
CA LYS A 824 -27.18 -18.97 28.90
C LYS A 824 -26.59 -17.67 29.46
N HIS A 825 -27.44 -16.83 30.05
CA HIS A 825 -27.06 -15.53 30.60
C HIS A 825 -25.86 -15.64 31.56
N SER A 826 -24.81 -14.86 31.29
CA SER A 826 -23.61 -14.81 32.16
C SER A 826 -22.86 -13.48 32.10
N GLY A 827 -23.49 -12.42 31.61
CA GLY A 827 -22.93 -11.08 31.54
C GLY A 827 -22.15 -10.76 30.25
N PRO A 828 -21.97 -9.45 29.95
CA PRO A 828 -21.36 -8.98 28.71
C PRO A 828 -19.90 -9.41 28.53
N GLY A 829 -19.07 -9.33 29.57
CA GLY A 829 -17.68 -9.82 29.55
C GLY A 829 -17.52 -11.27 29.11
N LEU A 830 -18.23 -12.20 29.77
CA LEU A 830 -18.17 -13.63 29.42
C LEU A 830 -18.78 -13.91 28.03
N THR A 831 -19.74 -13.10 27.61
CA THR A 831 -20.32 -13.13 26.26
C THR A 831 -19.30 -12.69 25.20
N ARG A 832 -18.53 -11.63 25.46
CA ARG A 832 -17.38 -11.22 24.62
C ARG A 832 -16.34 -12.34 24.55
N ASN A 833 -15.97 -12.97 25.67
CA ASN A 833 -15.07 -14.14 25.68
C ASN A 833 -15.57 -15.30 24.83
N TYR A 834 -16.88 -15.59 24.87
CA TYR A 834 -17.48 -16.59 24.00
C TYR A 834 -17.28 -16.22 22.52
N GLY A 835 -17.48 -14.94 22.17
CA GLY A 835 -17.17 -14.39 20.85
C GLY A 835 -15.69 -14.53 20.46
N ILE A 836 -14.75 -14.24 21.36
CA ILE A 836 -13.30 -14.38 21.13
C ILE A 836 -12.95 -15.82 20.73
N LYS A 837 -13.55 -16.81 21.40
CA LYS A 837 -13.33 -18.24 21.09
C LYS A 837 -13.89 -18.63 19.71
N LYS A 838 -14.97 -17.99 19.26
CA LYS A 838 -15.61 -18.26 17.96
C LYS A 838 -15.02 -17.45 16.80
N ALA A 839 -14.27 -16.40 17.11
CA ALA A 839 -13.63 -15.53 16.12
C ALA A 839 -12.59 -16.30 15.28
N ALA A 840 -12.65 -16.17 13.97
CA ALA A 840 -11.68 -16.66 13.00
C ALA A 840 -10.70 -15.57 12.53
N GLY A 841 -10.94 -14.30 12.89
CA GLY A 841 -10.19 -13.16 12.40
C GLY A 841 -8.88 -12.90 13.12
N LYS A 842 -7.93 -12.30 12.39
CA LYS A 842 -6.61 -11.90 12.92
C LYS A 842 -6.76 -10.83 14.01
N TYR A 843 -7.68 -9.89 13.80
CA TYR A 843 -8.02 -8.86 14.75
C TYR A 843 -9.45 -9.01 15.28
N LEU A 844 -9.67 -8.55 16.50
CA LEU A 844 -10.96 -8.47 17.15
C LEU A 844 -11.34 -7.00 17.36
N PHE A 845 -12.62 -6.71 17.20
CA PHE A 845 -13.23 -5.44 17.55
C PHE A 845 -14.53 -5.70 18.31
N PHE A 846 -14.74 -5.05 19.45
CA PHE A 846 -15.97 -5.19 20.22
C PHE A 846 -16.93 -4.06 19.87
N LEU A 847 -18.20 -4.39 19.60
CA LEU A 847 -19.24 -3.43 19.29
C LEU A 847 -20.49 -3.76 20.09
N ASP A 848 -20.93 -2.85 20.96
CA ASP A 848 -22.14 -3.08 21.73
C ASP A 848 -23.39 -2.98 20.85
N SER A 849 -24.45 -3.72 21.22
CA SER A 849 -25.61 -3.96 20.36
C SER A 849 -26.45 -2.73 20.03
N ASP A 850 -26.29 -1.66 20.80
CA ASP A 850 -26.97 -0.37 20.73
C ASP A 850 -26.09 0.76 20.18
N ASP A 851 -24.82 0.47 19.89
CA ASP A 851 -23.82 1.40 19.39
C ASP A 851 -23.52 1.23 17.90
N LYS A 852 -22.69 2.13 17.35
CA LYS A 852 -22.32 2.14 15.93
C LYS A 852 -20.83 2.41 15.74
N ILE A 853 -20.33 2.05 14.56
CA ILE A 853 -18.99 2.45 14.11
C ILE A 853 -19.03 3.33 12.85
N THR A 854 -18.04 4.20 12.68
CA THR A 854 -17.94 5.10 11.51
C THR A 854 -17.49 4.34 10.27
N LYS A 855 -17.89 4.75 9.06
CA LYS A 855 -17.73 4.00 7.78
C LYS A 855 -16.29 3.52 7.44
N ASN A 856 -15.26 4.10 8.04
CA ASN A 856 -13.85 3.77 7.78
C ASN A 856 -13.08 3.32 9.05
N SER A 857 -13.76 3.11 10.17
CA SER A 857 -13.13 2.83 11.47
C SER A 857 -12.24 1.58 11.43
N LEU A 858 -12.76 0.44 10.99
CA LEU A 858 -12.03 -0.82 10.99
C LEU A 858 -10.86 -0.78 10.02
N ASN A 859 -11.03 -0.13 8.86
CA ASN A 859 -9.97 0.03 7.88
C ASN A 859 -8.84 0.93 8.43
N ALA A 860 -9.16 2.03 9.11
CA ALA A 860 -8.17 2.92 9.72
C ALA A 860 -7.40 2.24 10.86
N LEU A 861 -8.12 1.55 11.74
CA LEU A 861 -7.55 0.78 12.86
C LEU A 861 -6.61 -0.32 12.37
N VAL A 862 -7.06 -1.13 11.41
CA VAL A 862 -6.26 -2.23 10.83
C VAL A 862 -5.05 -1.68 10.09
N LYS A 863 -5.23 -0.65 9.25
CA LYS A 863 -4.13 -0.02 8.51
C LYS A 863 -3.04 0.45 9.47
N PHE A 864 -3.41 1.12 10.56
CA PHE A 864 -2.42 1.58 11.52
C PHE A 864 -1.77 0.44 12.32
N ALA A 865 -2.54 -0.59 12.67
CA ALA A 865 -2.02 -1.78 13.34
C ALA A 865 -0.97 -2.50 12.48
N GLU A 866 -1.25 -2.70 11.19
CA GLU A 866 -0.34 -3.37 10.26
C GLU A 866 0.89 -2.50 9.93
N GLU A 867 0.69 -1.20 9.65
CA GLU A 867 1.77 -0.24 9.33
C GLU A 867 2.84 -0.17 10.44
N LYS A 868 2.41 -0.17 11.70
CA LYS A 868 3.30 -0.01 12.86
C LYS A 868 3.60 -1.33 13.58
N LYS A 869 3.07 -2.45 13.09
CA LYS A 869 3.15 -3.79 13.68
C LYS A 869 2.69 -3.81 15.13
N LEU A 870 1.49 -3.29 15.38
CA LEU A 870 0.91 -3.12 16.71
C LEU A 870 -0.08 -4.23 17.03
N ASN A 871 -0.13 -4.60 18.31
CA ASN A 871 -1.09 -5.59 18.80
C ASN A 871 -2.41 -4.94 19.24
N VAL A 872 -2.37 -3.65 19.57
CA VAL A 872 -3.53 -2.89 20.03
C VAL A 872 -3.48 -1.50 19.40
N VAL A 873 -4.62 -1.07 18.86
CA VAL A 873 -4.83 0.30 18.36
C VAL A 873 -6.14 0.83 18.92
N SER A 874 -6.12 2.03 19.50
CA SER A 874 -7.28 2.73 20.03
C SER A 874 -7.61 3.95 19.18
N GLY A 875 -8.90 4.30 19.08
CA GLY A 875 -9.36 5.53 18.43
C GLY A 875 -10.37 6.31 19.28
N ILE A 876 -10.85 7.43 18.75
CA ILE A 876 -11.78 8.32 19.44
C ILE A 876 -13.17 7.69 19.51
N THR A 877 -13.82 7.81 20.67
CA THR A 877 -15.26 7.60 20.83
C THR A 877 -15.98 8.94 20.81
N GLU A 878 -17.02 9.05 19.99
CA GLU A 878 -17.97 10.17 20.01
C GLU A 878 -19.23 9.69 20.74
N ARG A 879 -19.62 10.39 21.80
CA ARG A 879 -20.87 10.14 22.53
C ARG A 879 -21.99 10.91 21.86
N HIS A 880 -23.08 10.24 21.50
CA HIS A 880 -24.28 10.83 20.90
C HIS A 880 -25.43 10.69 21.88
N ASN A 881 -25.93 11.78 22.42
CA ASN A 881 -27.19 11.77 23.15
C ASN A 881 -28.33 11.66 22.13
N ILE A 882 -29.05 10.54 22.13
CA ILE A 882 -30.11 10.27 21.15
C ILE A 882 -31.34 11.17 21.40
N GLU A 883 -31.54 11.64 22.63
CA GLU A 883 -32.68 12.48 22.99
C GLU A 883 -32.45 13.94 22.62
N THR A 884 -31.26 14.47 22.92
CA THR A 884 -30.93 15.87 22.64
C THR A 884 -30.23 16.09 21.29
N ASN A 885 -29.78 15.02 20.63
CA ASN A 885 -28.86 15.04 19.47
C ASN A 885 -27.47 15.68 19.75
N ASP A 886 -27.13 15.92 21.01
CA ASP A 886 -25.81 16.45 21.38
C ASP A 886 -24.70 15.45 21.13
N LYS A 887 -23.52 15.97 20.82
CA LYS A 887 -22.32 15.18 20.53
C LYS A 887 -21.13 15.71 21.28
N ASP A 888 -20.40 14.80 21.92
CA ASP A 888 -19.16 15.12 22.59
C ASP A 888 -18.12 14.00 22.42
N LEU A 889 -16.85 14.32 22.68
CA LEU A 889 -15.75 13.37 22.52
C LEU A 889 -15.32 12.79 23.87
N TRP A 890 -15.13 11.47 23.90
CA TRP A 890 -14.61 10.78 25.08
C TRP A 890 -13.09 10.96 25.17
N PHE A 891 -12.63 11.68 26.20
CA PHE A 891 -11.22 12.01 26.45
C PHE A 891 -10.42 12.49 25.21
N PRO A 892 -10.84 13.58 24.54
CA PRO A 892 -10.24 14.03 23.27
C PRO A 892 -8.75 14.37 23.40
N ALA A 893 -8.29 14.77 24.59
CA ALA A 893 -6.89 15.07 24.86
C ALA A 893 -5.96 13.87 24.64
N ILE A 894 -6.44 12.64 24.86
CA ILE A 894 -5.67 11.40 24.61
C ILE A 894 -5.44 11.21 23.11
N TYR A 895 -6.42 11.60 22.30
CA TYR A 895 -6.50 11.28 20.88
C TYR A 895 -6.24 12.51 19.98
N ASN A 896 -5.59 13.55 20.51
CA ASN A 896 -5.33 14.80 19.79
C ASN A 896 -4.37 14.68 18.59
N LYS A 897 -3.73 13.52 18.43
CA LYS A 897 -2.84 13.20 17.31
C LYS A 897 -2.72 11.69 17.15
N LYS A 898 -2.45 11.24 15.92
CA LYS A 898 -2.03 9.87 15.65
C LYS A 898 -0.60 9.63 16.13
N TYR A 899 -0.38 8.68 17.05
CA TYR A 899 0.96 8.31 17.52
C TYR A 899 1.04 6.87 18.03
N VAL A 900 2.26 6.40 18.30
CA VAL A 900 2.49 5.12 18.98
C VAL A 900 2.93 5.42 20.40
N ASP A 901 2.06 5.12 21.35
CA ASP A 901 2.31 5.26 22.77
C ASP A 901 3.23 4.14 23.27
N ASN A 902 4.08 4.46 24.25
CA ASN A 902 5.00 3.53 24.88
C ASN A 902 4.89 3.62 26.40
N ILE A 903 5.37 2.58 27.09
CA ILE A 903 5.09 2.37 28.51
C ILE A 903 5.46 3.56 29.42
N LYS A 904 6.47 4.36 29.03
CA LYS A 904 6.91 5.56 29.77
C LYS A 904 5.95 6.76 29.66
N SER A 905 5.13 6.82 28.61
CA SER A 905 4.20 7.93 28.34
C SER A 905 2.72 7.57 28.59
N ARG A 906 2.45 6.32 29.00
CA ARG A 906 1.11 5.71 29.06
C ARG A 906 0.16 6.21 30.15
N LEU A 907 0.59 7.10 31.02
CA LEU A 907 -0.18 7.50 32.22
C LEU A 907 -1.61 7.94 31.90
N ASN A 908 -1.79 8.73 30.84
CA ASN A 908 -3.10 9.27 30.45
C ASN A 908 -4.03 8.21 29.83
N LEU A 909 -3.50 7.12 29.26
CA LEU A 909 -4.34 6.09 28.63
C LEU A 909 -5.19 5.33 29.66
N TYR A 910 -4.72 5.20 30.91
CA TYR A 910 -5.49 4.58 31.99
C TYR A 910 -6.80 5.33 32.34
N LYS A 911 -7.02 6.54 31.80
CA LYS A 911 -8.31 7.24 31.90
C LYS A 911 -9.36 6.67 30.94
N ASP A 912 -8.94 6.21 29.75
CA ASP A 912 -9.83 5.56 28.81
C ASP A 912 -9.93 4.05 29.08
N VAL A 913 -10.98 3.66 29.79
CA VAL A 913 -11.27 2.27 30.18
C VAL A 913 -12.06 1.48 29.14
N LEU A 914 -12.53 2.13 28.07
CA LEU A 914 -13.41 1.49 27.08
C LEU A 914 -12.71 0.33 26.37
N THR A 915 -13.46 -0.73 26.08
CA THR A 915 -12.99 -1.88 25.30
C THR A 915 -13.43 -1.82 23.83
N THR A 916 -14.38 -0.96 23.51
CA THR A 916 -15.08 -0.93 22.23
C THR A 916 -14.45 0.00 21.18
N ASN A 917 -13.64 0.98 21.59
CA ASN A 917 -12.93 1.88 20.67
C ASN A 917 -11.56 1.36 20.23
N LYS A 918 -11.31 0.06 20.40
CA LYS A 918 -9.99 -0.56 20.24
C LYS A 918 -10.05 -1.77 19.31
N LEU A 919 -9.00 -1.92 18.52
CA LEU A 919 -8.70 -3.10 17.71
C LEU A 919 -7.61 -3.92 18.39
N TYR A 920 -7.84 -5.22 18.54
CA TYR A 920 -6.95 -6.13 19.25
C TYR A 920 -6.46 -7.26 18.36
N ARG A 921 -5.17 -7.60 18.39
CA ARG A 921 -4.65 -8.80 17.73
C ARG A 921 -5.08 -10.03 18.53
N LYS A 922 -5.87 -10.92 17.93
CA LYS A 922 -6.51 -12.06 18.61
C LYS A 922 -5.50 -12.93 19.35
N ASP A 923 -4.47 -13.38 18.64
CA ASP A 923 -3.48 -14.31 19.21
C ASP A 923 -2.71 -13.67 20.36
N TYR A 924 -2.46 -12.36 20.28
CA TYR A 924 -1.81 -11.63 21.37
C TYR A 924 -2.65 -11.62 22.65
N LEU A 925 -3.98 -11.45 22.55
CA LEU A 925 -4.87 -11.53 23.70
C LEU A 925 -4.82 -12.92 24.35
N LEU A 926 -4.85 -13.97 23.52
CA LEU A 926 -4.86 -15.36 23.98
C LEU A 926 -3.52 -15.75 24.63
N GLU A 927 -2.40 -15.47 23.96
CA GLU A 927 -1.03 -15.72 24.46
C GLU A 927 -0.76 -15.03 25.81
N ASN A 928 -1.34 -13.85 26.04
CA ASN A 928 -1.11 -13.06 27.25
C ASN A 928 -2.22 -13.24 28.31
N ASN A 929 -3.15 -14.17 28.09
CA ASN A 929 -4.31 -14.43 28.95
C ASN A 929 -5.09 -13.15 29.31
N ILE A 930 -5.36 -12.33 28.28
CA ILE A 930 -6.13 -11.10 28.38
C ILE A 930 -7.57 -11.41 27.94
N LEU A 931 -8.37 -11.85 28.91
CA LEU A 931 -9.78 -12.18 28.77
C LEU A 931 -10.61 -11.44 29.83
N PHE A 932 -11.90 -11.25 29.53
CA PHE A 932 -12.85 -10.65 30.47
C PHE A 932 -13.07 -11.58 31.67
N LYS A 933 -13.29 -11.00 32.86
CA LYS A 933 -13.74 -11.74 34.05
C LYS A 933 -15.24 -11.57 34.24
N ASN A 934 -15.83 -12.43 35.07
CA ASN A 934 -17.19 -12.22 35.57
C ASN A 934 -17.19 -11.08 36.60
N GLY A 935 -18.31 -10.36 36.71
CA GLY A 935 -18.48 -9.25 37.64
C GLY A 935 -18.76 -7.92 36.94
N LEU A 936 -19.09 -6.89 37.73
CA LEU A 936 -19.25 -5.53 37.23
C LEU A 936 -17.88 -4.89 36.97
N TYR A 937 -17.81 -3.93 36.03
CA TYR A 937 -16.58 -3.22 35.65
C TYR A 937 -15.49 -4.10 35.00
N GLU A 938 -15.88 -5.17 34.31
CA GLU A 938 -14.94 -6.09 33.66
C GLU A 938 -14.08 -5.41 32.58
N ASP A 939 -14.61 -4.35 31.96
CA ASP A 939 -13.92 -3.53 30.95
C ASP A 939 -12.67 -2.86 31.52
N LYS A 940 -12.77 -2.36 32.77
CA LYS A 940 -11.66 -1.72 33.48
C LYS A 940 -10.50 -2.69 33.67
N LEU A 941 -10.79 -3.93 34.06
CA LEU A 941 -9.76 -4.96 34.21
C LEU A 941 -9.15 -5.39 32.89
N PHE A 942 -9.98 -5.62 31.87
CA PHE A 942 -9.52 -6.00 30.54
C PHE A 942 -8.57 -4.94 29.97
N THR A 943 -8.97 -3.67 30.00
CA THR A 943 -8.19 -2.55 29.48
C THR A 943 -6.93 -2.27 30.29
N THR A 944 -6.97 -2.42 31.62
CA THR A 944 -5.78 -2.28 32.47
C THR A 944 -4.73 -3.34 32.12
N LYS A 945 -5.14 -4.61 31.95
CA LYS A 945 -4.22 -5.68 31.52
C LYS A 945 -3.57 -5.38 30.17
N ILE A 946 -4.32 -4.78 29.24
CA ILE A 946 -3.78 -4.33 27.95
C ILE A 946 -2.70 -3.28 28.16
N TYR A 947 -2.98 -2.22 28.92
CA TYR A 947 -2.04 -1.13 29.15
C TYR A 947 -0.78 -1.57 29.91
N ALA A 948 -0.92 -2.52 30.83
CA ALA A 948 0.17 -3.10 31.59
C ALA A 948 1.08 -4.01 30.74
N LYS A 949 0.50 -4.90 29.93
CA LYS A 949 1.26 -5.94 29.19
C LYS A 949 1.74 -5.50 27.81
N THR A 950 1.07 -4.52 27.18
CA THR A 950 1.34 -4.16 25.77
C THR A 950 2.44 -3.12 25.66
N LYS A 951 3.63 -3.43 25.16
CA LYS A 951 4.73 -2.44 25.08
C LYS A 951 4.38 -1.20 24.25
N ARG A 952 3.69 -1.36 23.12
CA ARG A 952 3.38 -0.30 22.16
C ARG A 952 1.90 -0.34 21.78
N ILE A 953 1.21 0.79 21.93
CA ILE A 953 -0.22 0.93 21.60
C ILE A 953 -0.37 2.04 20.57
N GLY A 954 -1.11 1.79 19.51
CA GLY A 954 -1.43 2.82 18.51
C GLY A 954 -2.57 3.68 19.00
N ILE A 955 -2.43 5.00 18.91
CA ILE A 955 -3.49 5.96 19.19
C ILE A 955 -3.84 6.65 17.88
N LEU A 956 -5.11 6.55 17.45
CA LEU A 956 -5.67 7.20 16.27
C LEU A 956 -6.45 8.44 16.65
N ASP A 957 -6.21 9.53 15.93
CA ASP A 957 -6.96 10.79 16.00
C ASP A 957 -8.25 10.78 15.16
N GLN A 958 -8.86 9.61 15.00
CA GLN A 958 -10.10 9.43 14.24
C GLN A 958 -11.21 8.87 15.12
N ILE A 959 -12.44 9.33 14.89
CA ILE A 959 -13.65 8.77 15.51
C ILE A 959 -13.88 7.38 14.90
N VAL A 960 -13.72 6.36 15.74
CA VAL A 960 -13.87 4.94 15.34
C VAL A 960 -15.13 4.32 15.91
N TYR A 961 -15.66 4.89 17.00
CA TYR A 961 -16.79 4.37 17.75
C TYR A 961 -17.78 5.49 18.06
N ILE A 962 -19.08 5.20 17.91
CA ILE A 962 -20.19 6.10 18.25
C ILE A 962 -20.94 5.43 19.38
N TRP A 963 -20.86 6.04 20.57
CA TRP A 963 -21.52 5.58 21.77
C TRP A 963 -22.85 6.31 21.93
N ASN A 964 -23.95 5.58 21.79
CA ASN A 964 -25.30 6.09 21.86
C ASN A 964 -25.79 6.16 23.31
N VAL A 965 -25.93 7.38 23.84
CA VAL A 965 -26.42 7.65 25.20
C VAL A 965 -27.93 7.95 25.14
N ARG A 966 -28.73 7.37 26.03
CA ARG A 966 -30.19 7.54 26.09
C ARG A 966 -30.62 7.79 27.53
N GLY A 967 -31.08 9.02 27.80
CA GLY A 967 -31.76 9.42 29.03
C GLY A 967 -31.00 9.18 30.34
N ASP A 968 -31.40 9.88 31.39
CA ASP A 968 -30.95 9.54 32.74
C ASP A 968 -31.58 8.18 33.14
N TYR A 969 -30.78 7.31 33.75
CA TYR A 969 -31.17 5.99 34.32
C TYR A 969 -31.31 4.81 33.34
N SER A 970 -30.19 4.18 33.00
CA SER A 970 -30.11 2.69 32.89
C SER A 970 -28.69 2.12 32.88
N SER A 971 -27.66 2.90 33.23
CA SER A 971 -26.35 2.31 33.50
C SER A 971 -26.31 1.77 34.93
N ILE A 972 -26.04 0.47 35.08
CA ILE A 972 -25.73 -0.17 36.38
C ILE A 972 -24.62 0.60 37.15
N SER A 973 -23.78 1.38 36.46
CA SER A 973 -22.74 2.20 37.08
C SER A 973 -23.24 3.45 37.84
N THR A 974 -24.55 3.74 37.81
CA THR A 974 -25.17 4.96 38.40
C THR A 974 -26.07 4.69 39.60
N SER A 975 -26.36 3.43 39.95
CA SER A 975 -27.13 3.13 41.17
C SER A 975 -26.28 3.30 42.43
N CYS A 976 -26.53 4.34 43.22
CA CYS A 976 -25.89 4.56 44.52
C CYS A 976 -26.45 3.60 45.59
N ASN A 977 -25.97 2.36 45.63
CA ASN A 977 -26.24 1.42 46.73
C ASN A 977 -24.95 0.77 47.23
N ILE A 978 -25.01 0.15 48.41
CA ILE A 978 -23.81 -0.37 49.08
C ILE A 978 -23.14 -1.51 48.30
N GLU A 979 -23.92 -2.32 47.59
CA GLU A 979 -23.40 -3.43 46.79
C GLU A 979 -22.59 -2.91 45.59
N ASN A 980 -23.05 -1.83 44.95
CA ASN A 980 -22.28 -1.16 43.88
C ASN A 980 -21.00 -0.50 44.42
N PHE A 981 -21.00 -0.04 45.67
CA PHE A 981 -19.78 0.47 46.30
C PHE A 981 -18.74 -0.63 46.51
N LYS A 982 -19.17 -1.80 47.02
CA LYS A 982 -18.32 -3.00 47.16
C LYS A 982 -17.76 -3.46 45.82
N GLU A 983 -18.60 -3.56 44.80
CA GLU A 983 -18.18 -3.94 43.44
C GLU A 983 -17.20 -2.93 42.84
N ARG A 984 -17.35 -1.63 43.14
CA ARG A 984 -16.42 -0.58 42.71
C ARG A 984 -15.05 -0.73 43.39
N LEU A 985 -15.00 -0.97 44.70
CA LEU A 985 -13.76 -1.24 45.43
C LEU A 985 -13.08 -2.51 44.91
N ASN A 986 -13.85 -3.59 44.74
CA ASN A 986 -13.38 -4.84 44.14
C ASN A 986 -12.78 -4.59 42.74
N SER A 987 -13.39 -3.72 41.92
CA SER A 987 -12.82 -3.37 40.61
C SER A 987 -11.43 -2.73 40.70
N ILE A 988 -11.16 -1.95 41.76
CA ILE A 988 -9.86 -1.30 42.00
C ILE A 988 -8.85 -2.35 42.45
N ASP A 989 -9.24 -3.22 43.36
CA ASP A 989 -8.43 -4.35 43.84
C ASP A 989 -7.99 -5.24 42.68
N MET A 990 -8.93 -5.61 41.80
CA MET A 990 -8.67 -6.48 40.66
C MET A 990 -7.63 -5.91 39.68
N VAL A 991 -7.58 -4.58 39.54
CA VAL A 991 -6.63 -3.91 38.63
C VAL A 991 -5.31 -3.56 39.31
N TRP A 992 -5.27 -3.56 40.65
CA TRP A 992 -4.17 -3.01 41.43
C TRP A 992 -2.81 -3.60 41.08
N ASP A 993 -2.75 -4.93 40.94
CA ASP A 993 -1.53 -5.67 40.63
C ASP A 993 -1.02 -5.44 39.20
N TYR A 994 -1.89 -4.91 38.32
CA TYR A 994 -1.52 -4.59 36.94
C TYR A 994 -1.12 -3.13 36.76
N LEU A 995 -1.37 -2.27 37.77
CA LEU A 995 -1.00 -0.86 37.70
C LEU A 995 0.51 -0.70 37.97
N PRO A 996 1.22 0.07 37.13
CA PRO A 996 2.61 0.41 37.42
C PRO A 996 2.68 1.28 38.68
N GLU A 997 3.78 1.17 39.43
CA GLU A 997 3.93 1.78 40.76
C GLU A 997 3.63 3.30 40.76
N TYR A 998 4.12 4.00 39.75
CA TYR A 998 3.90 5.44 39.58
C TYR A 998 2.45 5.83 39.20
N ARG A 999 1.58 4.89 38.81
CA ARG A 999 0.15 5.12 38.50
C ARG A 999 -0.77 4.89 39.71
N LYS A 1000 -0.34 4.11 40.71
CA LYS A 1000 -1.11 3.80 41.92
C LYS A 1000 -1.55 5.06 42.70
N PRO A 1001 -0.71 6.10 42.89
CA PRO A 1001 -1.14 7.34 43.53
C PRO A 1001 -2.31 8.03 42.82
N TYR A 1002 -2.31 8.06 41.48
CA TYR A 1002 -3.39 8.64 40.69
C TYR A 1002 -4.69 7.81 40.76
N THR A 1003 -4.60 6.49 40.97
CA THR A 1003 -5.79 5.64 41.13
C THR A 1003 -6.40 5.84 42.50
N PHE A 1004 -5.56 5.92 43.53
CA PHE A 1004 -5.99 6.26 44.88
C PHE A 1004 -6.63 7.65 44.90
N ASP A 1005 -6.01 8.63 44.25
CA ASP A 1005 -6.55 9.98 44.14
C ASP A 1005 -7.90 10.05 43.39
N PHE A 1006 -8.03 9.32 42.28
CA PHE A 1006 -9.32 9.21 41.58
C PHE A 1006 -10.40 8.60 42.49
N PHE A 1007 -10.04 7.60 43.30
CA PHE A 1007 -10.97 7.06 44.28
C PHE A 1007 -11.43 8.13 45.28
N VAL A 1008 -10.48 8.86 45.87
CA VAL A 1008 -10.75 9.92 46.86
C VAL A 1008 -11.59 11.06 46.27
N ASN A 1009 -11.33 11.49 45.04
CA ASN A 1009 -11.99 12.66 44.46
C ASN A 1009 -13.29 12.34 43.72
N HIS A 1010 -13.48 11.09 43.29
CA HIS A 1010 -14.60 10.70 42.45
C HIS A 1010 -15.37 9.51 43.02
N ASP A 1011 -14.74 8.33 43.12
CA ASP A 1011 -15.46 7.09 43.46
C ASP A 1011 -16.06 7.11 44.86
N MET A 1012 -15.34 7.61 45.85
CA MET A 1012 -15.82 7.79 47.22
C MET A 1012 -16.92 8.87 47.29
N ILE A 1013 -16.69 9.98 46.60
CA ILE A 1013 -17.53 11.18 46.71
C ILE A 1013 -18.92 10.99 46.12
N ILE A 1014 -19.09 10.13 45.12
CA ILE A 1014 -20.41 9.73 44.61
C ILE A 1014 -21.32 9.24 45.75
N TYR A 1015 -20.78 8.41 46.64
CA TYR A 1015 -21.53 7.82 47.75
C TYR A 1015 -21.66 8.80 48.91
N VAL A 1016 -20.61 9.57 49.23
CA VAL A 1016 -20.65 10.61 50.26
C VAL A 1016 -21.69 11.69 49.95
N ARG A 1017 -21.80 12.14 48.70
CA ARG A 1017 -22.85 13.09 48.26
C ARG A 1017 -24.26 12.55 48.44
N SER A 1018 -24.40 11.23 48.42
CA SER A 1018 -25.68 10.54 48.54
C SER A 1018 -26.02 10.14 49.99
N PHE A 1019 -25.25 10.57 51.01
CA PHE A 1019 -25.49 10.20 52.42
C PHE A 1019 -26.90 10.50 52.93
N LYS A 1020 -27.56 11.56 52.45
CA LYS A 1020 -28.97 11.85 52.78
C LYS A 1020 -29.95 10.70 52.43
N PHE A 1021 -29.56 9.80 51.54
CA PHE A 1021 -30.35 8.64 51.11
C PHE A 1021 -29.90 7.31 51.75
N PHE A 1022 -28.83 7.30 52.54
CA PHE A 1022 -28.33 6.11 53.24
C PHE A 1022 -28.77 6.11 54.70
N THR A 1023 -29.09 4.94 55.23
CA THR A 1023 -29.31 4.73 56.67
C THR A 1023 -28.00 4.91 57.45
N GLU A 1024 -28.07 5.22 58.75
CA GLU A 1024 -26.87 5.31 59.60
C GLU A 1024 -26.03 4.01 59.58
N LYS A 1025 -26.68 2.85 59.48
CA LYS A 1025 -26.02 1.56 59.32
C LYS A 1025 -25.21 1.48 58.02
N GLU A 1026 -25.78 1.91 56.90
CA GLU A 1026 -25.11 1.91 55.60
C GLU A 1026 -23.98 2.94 55.54
N LYS A 1027 -24.15 4.13 56.14
CA LYS A 1027 -23.08 5.13 56.27
C LYS A 1027 -21.89 4.58 57.04
N LYS A 1028 -22.14 3.86 58.14
CA LYS A 1028 -21.10 3.19 58.92
C LYS A 1028 -20.40 2.09 58.13
N GLU A 1029 -21.16 1.29 57.38
CA GLU A 1029 -20.58 0.26 56.51
C GLU A 1029 -19.73 0.87 55.37
N ILE A 1030 -20.15 2.00 54.78
CA ILE A 1030 -19.34 2.76 53.81
C ILE A 1030 -18.03 3.24 54.46
N PHE A 1031 -18.07 3.76 55.68
CA PHE A 1031 -16.87 4.16 56.43
C PHE A 1031 -15.90 3.00 56.62
N GLU A 1032 -16.38 1.84 57.08
CA GLU A 1032 -15.54 0.65 57.27
C GLU A 1032 -14.92 0.15 55.95
N LEU A 1033 -15.67 0.19 54.85
CA LEU A 1033 -15.15 -0.18 53.53
C LEU A 1033 -14.08 0.80 53.04
N ILE A 1034 -14.24 2.11 53.27
CA ILE A 1034 -13.21 3.11 52.95
C ILE A 1034 -11.98 2.91 53.85
N LYS A 1035 -12.17 2.57 55.12
CA LYS A 1035 -11.10 2.28 56.08
C LYS A 1035 -10.28 1.07 55.65
N GLU A 1036 -10.94 -0.03 55.29
CA GLU A 1036 -10.26 -1.22 54.75
C GLU A 1036 -9.43 -0.88 53.50
N PHE A 1037 -10.02 -0.11 52.58
CA PHE A 1037 -9.32 0.35 51.38
C PHE A 1037 -8.11 1.25 51.71
N CYS A 1038 -8.25 2.18 52.66
CA CYS A 1038 -7.17 3.05 53.11
C CYS A 1038 -6.06 2.27 53.85
N ASN A 1039 -6.40 1.26 54.64
CA ASN A 1039 -5.41 0.39 55.28
C ASN A 1039 -4.57 -0.35 54.24
N LYS A 1040 -5.20 -0.79 53.15
CA LYS A 1040 -4.55 -1.53 52.08
C LYS A 1040 -3.68 -0.64 51.17
N TYR A 1041 -4.15 0.56 50.84
CA TYR A 1041 -3.56 1.40 49.79
C TYR A 1041 -3.19 2.82 50.19
N GLY A 1042 -3.47 3.23 51.43
CA GLY A 1042 -3.29 4.60 51.92
C GLY A 1042 -1.85 5.12 51.85
N LYS A 1043 -0.84 4.23 51.80
CA LYS A 1043 0.55 4.61 51.53
C LYS A 1043 0.77 5.34 50.20
N TYR A 1044 -0.18 5.25 49.27
CA TYR A 1044 -0.15 5.95 47.97
C TYR A 1044 -0.92 7.26 47.96
N LEU A 1045 -1.47 7.70 49.09
CA LEU A 1045 -2.10 9.02 49.21
C LEU A 1045 -1.06 10.10 48.90
N TYR A 1046 -1.38 10.96 47.93
CA TYR A 1046 -0.52 12.08 47.56
C TYR A 1046 -1.31 13.40 47.73
N PRO A 1047 -1.12 14.11 48.87
CA PRO A 1047 -1.98 15.23 49.27
C PRO A 1047 -2.11 16.37 48.24
N LYS A 1048 -1.16 16.53 47.33
CA LYS A 1048 -1.23 17.57 46.30
C LYS A 1048 -2.23 17.28 45.18
N LEU A 1049 -2.72 16.04 45.06
CA LEU A 1049 -3.67 15.66 44.00
C LEU A 1049 -5.14 15.67 44.47
N ALA A 1050 -5.38 15.58 45.78
CA ALA A 1050 -6.73 15.49 46.33
C ALA A 1050 -7.28 16.83 46.81
N ASN A 1051 -8.60 17.03 46.65
CA ASN A 1051 -9.29 18.21 47.15
C ASN A 1051 -9.17 18.29 48.69
N LYS A 1052 -8.93 19.49 49.23
CA LYS A 1052 -8.76 19.73 50.69
C LYS A 1052 -9.88 19.13 51.54
N THR A 1053 -11.13 19.24 51.10
CA THR A 1053 -12.30 18.70 51.83
C THR A 1053 -12.33 17.17 51.78
N ASN A 1054 -12.01 16.58 50.62
CA ASN A 1054 -11.96 15.12 50.46
C ASN A 1054 -10.79 14.49 51.22
N LEU A 1055 -9.65 15.20 51.29
CA LEU A 1055 -8.51 14.83 52.13
C LEU A 1055 -8.90 14.76 53.60
N HIS A 1056 -9.71 15.71 54.08
CA HIS A 1056 -10.17 15.71 55.46
C HIS A 1056 -11.02 14.46 55.78
N LEU A 1057 -11.89 14.03 54.86
CA LEU A 1057 -12.62 12.76 54.99
C LEU A 1057 -11.66 11.56 55.12
N ILE A 1058 -10.62 11.50 54.28
CA ILE A 1058 -9.63 10.43 54.34
C ILE A 1058 -8.82 10.48 55.64
N HIS A 1059 -8.44 11.67 56.11
CA HIS A 1059 -7.79 11.83 57.41
C HIS A 1059 -8.68 11.33 58.56
N CYS A 1060 -9.97 11.67 58.57
CA CYS A 1060 -10.91 11.13 59.55
C CYS A 1060 -10.98 9.60 59.51
N VAL A 1061 -10.96 8.99 58.32
CA VAL A 1061 -10.94 7.52 58.19
C VAL A 1061 -9.63 6.92 58.70
N MET A 1062 -8.49 7.53 58.39
CA MET A 1062 -7.17 7.06 58.84
C MET A 1062 -6.95 7.22 60.35
N GLU A 1063 -7.62 8.19 60.98
CA GLU A 1063 -7.65 8.42 62.43
C GLU A 1063 -8.77 7.64 63.14
N ASP A 1064 -9.53 6.82 62.40
CA ASP A 1064 -10.69 6.06 62.90
C ASP A 1064 -11.79 6.92 63.55
N ASN A 1065 -11.95 8.16 63.06
CA ASN A 1065 -12.86 9.16 63.60
C ASN A 1065 -14.18 9.21 62.79
N TYR A 1066 -15.06 8.24 63.06
CA TYR A 1066 -16.36 8.12 62.39
C TYR A 1066 -17.27 9.35 62.58
N GLU A 1067 -17.30 9.94 63.78
CA GLU A 1067 -18.13 11.11 64.09
C GLU A 1067 -17.78 12.31 63.19
N SER A 1068 -16.48 12.57 63.01
CA SER A 1068 -16.01 13.67 62.16
C SER A 1068 -16.22 13.37 60.68
N PHE A 1069 -16.01 12.13 60.26
CA PHE A 1069 -16.32 11.67 58.89
C PHE A 1069 -17.81 11.84 58.57
N LEU A 1070 -18.70 11.44 59.48
CA LEU A 1070 -20.14 11.55 59.34
C LEU A 1070 -20.58 13.02 59.27
N LYS A 1071 -20.03 13.88 60.14
CA LYS A 1071 -20.32 15.32 60.13
C LYS A 1071 -19.95 15.97 58.80
N ILE A 1072 -18.75 15.71 58.28
CA ILE A 1072 -18.28 16.26 57.00
C ILE A 1072 -19.07 15.68 55.84
N GLY A 1073 -19.33 14.37 55.85
CA GLY A 1073 -20.12 13.70 54.82
C GLY A 1073 -21.55 14.23 54.72
N ASN A 1074 -22.21 14.45 55.86
CA ASN A 1074 -23.55 15.06 55.90
C ASN A 1074 -23.53 16.51 55.38
N ILE A 1075 -22.49 17.31 55.71
CA ILE A 1075 -22.33 18.67 55.15
C ILE A 1075 -22.20 18.62 53.62
N ILE A 1076 -21.38 17.71 53.08
CA ILE A 1076 -21.20 17.52 51.63
C ILE A 1076 -22.51 17.09 50.97
N SER A 1077 -23.24 16.16 51.57
CA SER A 1077 -24.51 15.66 51.03
C SER A 1077 -25.61 16.72 51.05
N ASN A 1078 -25.68 17.54 52.10
CA ASN A 1078 -26.68 18.60 52.23
C ASN A 1078 -26.42 19.80 51.32
N ASN A 1079 -25.16 20.10 51.00
CA ASN A 1079 -24.76 21.19 50.11
C ASN A 1079 -24.75 20.80 48.62
N TRP A 1080 -25.09 19.55 48.28
CA TRP A 1080 -25.10 19.07 46.91
C TRP A 1080 -26.48 19.23 46.26
N HIS A 1081 -26.56 20.09 45.24
CA HIS A 1081 -27.75 20.32 44.42
C HIS A 1081 -27.69 19.43 43.15
N GLU A 1082 -28.80 18.77 42.80
CA GLU A 1082 -28.90 17.82 41.69
C GLU A 1082 -28.63 18.45 40.30
N ASP A 1083 -28.79 19.76 40.15
CA ASP A 1083 -28.71 20.47 38.87
C ASP A 1083 -27.30 20.96 38.45
N SER A 1084 -26.21 20.53 39.09
CA SER A 1084 -24.86 20.92 38.64
C SER A 1084 -24.35 20.00 37.51
N PRO A 1085 -24.16 20.49 36.27
CA PRO A 1085 -23.53 19.70 35.22
C PRO A 1085 -22.10 19.35 35.66
N GLN A 1086 -21.65 18.16 35.29
CA GLN A 1086 -20.29 17.64 35.48
C GLN A 1086 -19.21 18.43 34.70
N THR A 1087 -19.16 19.74 34.85
CA THR A 1087 -18.21 20.64 34.21
C THR A 1087 -17.27 21.24 35.25
N SER A 1088 -16.25 20.47 35.65
CA SER A 1088 -14.93 21.02 35.98
C SER A 1088 -13.89 19.89 36.11
N MET A 1089 -13.30 19.49 35.00
CA MET A 1089 -11.95 18.92 34.95
C MET A 1089 -11.25 19.46 33.70
N ASN A 1090 -10.76 20.71 33.82
CA ASN A 1090 -9.53 21.12 33.16
C ASN A 1090 -8.40 20.99 34.17
#